data_AF-A0A1Z9QEY6-F1
#
_entry.id   AF-A0A1Z9QEY6-F1
#
_cell.length_a   1.000
_cell.length_b   1.000
_cell.length_c   1.000
_cell.angle_alpha   90.00
_cell.angle_beta   90.00
_cell.angle_gamma   90.00
#
_symmetry.space_group_name_H-M   'P 1'
#
loop_
_entity.id
_entity.type
_entity.pdbx_description
1 polymer ?
#
loop_
_entity_poly.entity_id
_entity_poly.type
_entity_poly.pdbx_seq_one_letter_code
_entity_poly.pdbx_strand_id
1 'polypeptide(L)'
;MSLPSFGARRPVPANLLMLALIIGGIYAGLNMRREFFPEIDPEAARVELIYPGATPREIEESMARKVEDAVGSVQEVRRIETTVSEGAGILVVKFDEGTDIPEAIEDVERAIERLSDLPDDAERIRVVEFEPNLPVIILTLHGDVDERVLKSAMRTIIDDLESLRGMGSLQVSGLRDYELRVAVEPERLVENGLPITAVADAIRAWTLELPSGSLRGAGGNVNVRTMGVAERAEAIRSIVVRARPDGSMLKVDDLATVTDDFVDVDLEEWFEGQPASSATIFKTGTQDAVAIARMAYAYVAGRQNEGFPGPVWAEWMGTAEWEAYELGLSRPEPLPADLVAHNDLSRFIQGRLELLSRNALQGAGLVFLALLLALNLRVAFWVMVGLFTAICGTLLAMTALGVTLNLLTMFGLLVTLGMLTDDAIVVSENITARKDLGETPQTAAIRGGEQVFWPVVGTVLTTIVAFLPLTFISGNIGKLLGALPMVVFCALAISVLESMLILPSHMVHALRGMLQSRGGGIFGVADRFAAWRDRRIVFPATEIYGRVARRSVQYRWIAASIALSLLAISFGMYAGGRVPFVFLPTEDSENVVVDLRMPPGTELAETRRVASRIEAAARAQSEVDFTSLAIGSSFDVNTGLENPGSSAIAQIFFELSPIERRDRASSEIIDAIRRKAGDLSEVEQISWREIDGGPGGSDITFEISGEDDIAIDAAVV
;
A
#
# COMPACT_ATOMS: atom_id res chain seq x y z
N MET A 1 47.86 0.29 8.13
CA MET A 1 47.69 1.32 7.07
C MET A 1 46.34 1.96 7.28
N SER A 2 46.26 3.29 7.29
CA SER A 2 44.97 4.01 7.35
C SER A 2 44.19 3.84 6.03
N LEU A 3 42.86 3.98 6.06
CA LEU A 3 42.01 3.92 4.85
C LEU A 3 42.48 4.92 3.76
N PRO A 4 42.77 6.20 4.08
CA PRO A 4 43.29 7.16 3.10
C PRO A 4 44.65 6.75 2.51
N SER A 5 45.52 6.16 3.35
CA SER A 5 46.83 5.68 2.88
C SER A 5 46.73 4.51 1.91
N PHE A 6 45.72 3.65 2.08
CA PHE A 6 45.47 2.53 1.17
C PHE A 6 44.97 3.03 -0.19
N GLY A 7 43.94 3.86 -0.19
CA GLY A 7 43.36 4.44 -1.42
C GLY A 7 44.38 5.21 -2.25
N ALA A 8 45.13 6.11 -1.61
CA ALA A 8 46.12 6.94 -2.30
C ALA A 8 47.35 6.16 -2.84
N ARG A 9 47.64 4.96 -2.31
CA ARG A 9 48.75 4.11 -2.80
C ARG A 9 48.30 3.06 -3.80
N ARG A 10 47.05 2.60 -3.73
CA ARG A 10 46.51 1.50 -4.55
C ARG A 10 45.25 1.96 -5.29
N PRO A 11 45.40 2.63 -6.45
CA PRO A 11 44.25 3.14 -7.20
C PRO A 11 43.40 2.05 -7.85
N VAL A 12 43.98 0.88 -8.18
CA VAL A 12 43.24 -0.21 -8.85
C VAL A 12 42.12 -0.78 -7.96
N PRO A 13 42.38 -1.21 -6.71
CA PRO A 13 41.30 -1.63 -5.80
C PRO A 13 40.25 -0.55 -5.53
N ALA A 14 40.65 0.72 -5.41
CA ALA A 14 39.71 1.82 -5.18
C ALA A 14 38.75 2.00 -6.37
N ASN A 15 39.27 1.98 -7.59
CA ASN A 15 38.46 2.06 -8.81
C ASN A 15 37.54 0.85 -9.00
N LEU A 16 38.02 -0.36 -8.68
CA LEU A 16 37.20 -1.58 -8.77
C LEU A 16 36.05 -1.54 -7.76
N LEU A 17 36.30 -1.06 -6.53
CA LEU A 17 35.26 -0.89 -5.53
C LEU A 17 34.24 0.16 -5.95
N MET A 18 34.70 1.32 -6.44
CA MET A 18 33.81 2.35 -7.01
C MET A 18 32.92 1.78 -8.12
N LEU A 19 33.52 1.05 -9.08
CA LEU A 19 32.77 0.43 -10.16
C LEU A 19 31.77 -0.63 -9.65
N ALA A 20 32.17 -1.43 -8.67
CA ALA A 20 31.29 -2.43 -8.05
C ALA A 20 30.09 -1.77 -7.34
N LEU A 21 30.32 -0.67 -6.61
CA LEU A 21 29.25 0.10 -5.96
C LEU A 21 28.33 0.76 -6.99
N ILE A 22 28.87 1.33 -8.08
CA ILE A 22 28.07 1.93 -9.15
C ILE A 22 27.24 0.87 -9.88
N ILE A 23 27.85 -0.21 -10.35
CA ILE A 23 27.14 -1.27 -11.10
C ILE A 23 26.13 -1.96 -10.20
N GLY A 24 26.54 -2.34 -8.98
CA GLY A 24 25.66 -2.97 -8.00
C GLY A 24 24.52 -2.05 -7.59
N GLY A 25 24.79 -0.76 -7.39
CA GLY A 25 23.77 0.23 -7.04
C GLY A 25 22.79 0.54 -8.16
N ILE A 26 23.25 0.63 -9.41
CA ILE A 26 22.36 0.79 -10.58
C ILE A 26 21.48 -0.46 -10.72
N TYR A 27 22.07 -1.65 -10.62
CA TYR A 27 21.31 -2.90 -10.66
C TYR A 27 20.29 -2.98 -9.51
N ALA A 28 20.68 -2.62 -8.29
CA ALA A 28 19.81 -2.55 -7.13
C ALA A 28 18.66 -1.55 -7.34
N GLY A 29 18.96 -0.32 -7.77
CA GLY A 29 17.95 0.72 -7.98
C GLY A 29 16.94 0.39 -9.09
N LEU A 30 17.34 -0.37 -10.12
CA LEU A 30 16.44 -0.81 -11.18
C LEU A 30 15.52 -1.97 -10.77
N ASN A 31 15.95 -2.81 -9.82
CA ASN A 31 15.21 -4.00 -9.37
C ASN A 31 14.59 -3.85 -7.97
N MET A 32 14.81 -2.72 -7.30
CA MET A 32 14.20 -2.44 -5.99
C MET A 32 12.69 -2.32 -6.13
N ARG A 33 11.98 -2.95 -5.20
CA ARG A 33 10.53 -2.84 -5.06
C ARG A 33 10.14 -1.38 -4.78
N ARG A 34 9.07 -0.92 -5.43
CA ARG A 34 8.52 0.43 -5.30
C ARG A 34 7.20 0.38 -4.55
N GLU A 35 7.10 1.15 -3.48
CA GLU A 35 5.95 1.12 -2.58
C GLU A 35 5.59 2.54 -2.13
N PHE A 36 4.32 2.79 -1.77
CA PHE A 36 3.92 4.09 -1.24
C PHE A 36 4.46 4.28 0.18
N PHE A 37 4.15 3.30 1.04
CA PHE A 37 4.67 3.14 2.39
C PHE A 37 5.39 1.79 2.53
N PRO A 38 6.30 1.65 3.51
CA PRO A 38 6.81 0.34 3.91
C PRO A 38 5.64 -0.57 4.30
N GLU A 39 5.79 -1.87 4.04
CA GLU A 39 4.86 -2.90 4.51
C GLU A 39 4.79 -2.84 6.05
N ILE A 40 3.57 -2.69 6.58
CA ILE A 40 3.29 -2.77 8.01
C ILE A 40 2.53 -4.07 8.19
N ASP A 41 3.21 -5.10 8.68
CA ASP A 41 2.54 -6.31 9.11
C ASP A 41 1.59 -5.93 10.26
N PRO A 42 0.28 -6.12 10.09
CA PRO A 42 -0.68 -5.84 11.14
C PRO A 42 -0.52 -6.90 12.22
N GLU A 43 -0.42 -6.44 13.46
CA GLU A 43 -0.30 -7.33 14.61
C GLU A 43 -1.69 -7.79 15.02
N ALA A 44 -2.42 -8.48 14.13
CA ALA A 44 -3.79 -8.87 14.38
C ALA A 44 -4.19 -10.22 13.75
N ALA A 45 -5.14 -10.89 14.39
CA ALA A 45 -5.84 -12.05 13.86
C ALA A 45 -7.34 -11.74 13.72
N ARG A 46 -7.97 -12.37 12.72
CA ARG A 46 -9.41 -12.31 12.49
C ARG A 46 -10.02 -13.66 12.88
N VAL A 47 -11.07 -13.61 13.69
CA VAL A 47 -11.85 -14.78 14.10
C VAL A 47 -13.26 -14.65 13.52
N GLU A 48 -13.67 -15.64 12.72
CA GLU A 48 -14.98 -15.68 12.05
C GLU A 48 -15.95 -16.56 12.84
N LEU A 49 -17.08 -15.98 13.25
CA LEU A 49 -18.19 -16.66 13.92
C LEU A 49 -19.36 -16.73 12.95
N ILE A 50 -19.70 -17.92 12.45
CA ILE A 50 -20.80 -18.09 11.50
C ILE A 50 -21.90 -18.91 12.18
N TYR A 51 -23.09 -18.33 12.31
CA TYR A 51 -24.27 -18.98 12.87
C TYR A 51 -25.51 -18.63 12.03
N PRO A 52 -25.73 -19.35 10.91
CA PRO A 52 -26.74 -18.98 9.92
C PRO A 52 -28.16 -18.92 10.53
N GLY A 53 -28.87 -17.82 10.27
CA GLY A 53 -30.24 -17.61 10.74
C GLY A 53 -30.37 -17.22 12.22
N ALA A 54 -29.27 -17.06 12.95
CA ALA A 54 -29.28 -16.51 14.30
C ALA A 54 -29.36 -14.97 14.28
N THR A 55 -30.08 -14.41 15.25
CA THR A 55 -30.14 -12.96 15.45
C THR A 55 -28.80 -12.43 15.97
N PRO A 56 -28.45 -11.14 15.72
CA PRO A 56 -27.19 -10.56 16.21
C PRO A 56 -26.97 -10.78 17.71
N ARG A 57 -28.04 -10.64 18.50
CA ARG A 57 -28.01 -10.83 19.95
C ARG A 57 -27.77 -12.28 20.37
N GLU A 58 -28.32 -13.24 19.64
CA GLU A 58 -28.04 -14.66 19.89
C GLU A 58 -26.57 -14.98 19.60
N ILE A 59 -26.00 -14.44 18.52
CA ILE A 59 -24.58 -14.64 18.20
C ILE A 59 -23.68 -14.00 19.26
N GLU A 60 -24.02 -12.79 19.72
CA GLU A 60 -23.30 -12.10 20.78
C GLU A 60 -23.27 -12.93 22.08
N GLU A 61 -24.44 -13.34 22.57
CA GLU A 61 -24.59 -14.06 23.84
C GLU A 61 -24.07 -15.50 23.78
N SER A 62 -24.28 -16.21 22.66
CA SER A 62 -23.97 -17.65 22.54
C SER A 62 -22.57 -17.95 22.02
N MET A 63 -21.96 -17.03 21.25
CA MET A 63 -20.64 -17.22 20.65
C MET A 63 -19.68 -16.10 21.01
N ALA A 64 -19.98 -14.85 20.64
CA ALA A 64 -18.98 -13.76 20.65
C ALA A 64 -18.38 -13.51 22.04
N ARG A 65 -19.21 -13.32 23.07
CA ARG A 65 -18.73 -13.11 24.45
C ARG A 65 -17.87 -14.26 24.96
N LYS A 66 -18.21 -15.51 24.62
CA LYS A 66 -17.44 -16.69 25.05
C LYS A 66 -16.09 -16.76 24.36
N VAL A 67 -16.05 -16.41 23.09
CA VAL A 67 -14.82 -16.34 22.30
C VAL A 67 -13.96 -15.18 22.80
N GLU A 68 -14.53 -14.00 23.05
CA GLU A 68 -13.83 -12.86 23.66
C GLU A 68 -13.19 -13.22 25.00
N ASP A 69 -13.94 -13.85 25.91
CA ASP A 69 -13.43 -14.27 27.22
C ASP A 69 -12.27 -15.28 27.09
N ALA A 70 -12.38 -16.23 26.14
CA ALA A 70 -11.35 -17.21 25.90
C ALA A 70 -10.08 -16.57 25.30
N VAL A 71 -10.25 -15.73 24.28
CA VAL A 71 -9.15 -15.04 23.59
C VAL A 71 -8.50 -13.98 24.46
N GLY A 72 -9.27 -13.26 25.28
CA GLY A 72 -8.76 -12.27 26.23
C GLY A 72 -7.90 -12.86 27.35
N SER A 73 -7.87 -14.19 27.49
CA SER A 73 -6.97 -14.89 28.42
C SER A 73 -5.58 -15.20 27.85
N VAL A 74 -5.38 -14.99 26.54
CA VAL A 74 -4.08 -15.12 25.85
C VAL A 74 -3.20 -13.91 26.21
N GLN A 75 -1.93 -14.13 26.58
CA GLN A 75 -1.09 -13.09 27.19
C GLN A 75 -0.71 -11.98 26.22
N GLU A 76 -0.62 -12.32 24.94
CA GLU A 76 -0.16 -11.51 23.84
C GLU A 76 -1.27 -10.58 23.29
N VAL A 77 -2.52 -10.75 23.74
CA VAL A 77 -3.68 -9.99 23.24
C VAL A 77 -3.76 -8.63 23.91
N ARG A 78 -3.70 -7.58 23.11
CA ARG A 78 -3.76 -6.18 23.52
C ARG A 78 -5.17 -5.59 23.49
N ARG A 79 -5.93 -5.88 22.42
CA ARG A 79 -7.29 -5.35 22.22
C ARG A 79 -8.10 -6.34 21.38
N ILE A 80 -9.38 -6.49 21.70
CA ILE A 80 -10.35 -7.24 20.90
C ILE A 80 -11.41 -6.25 20.43
N GLU A 81 -11.71 -6.27 19.14
CA GLU A 81 -12.78 -5.49 18.52
C GLU A 81 -13.77 -6.47 17.89
N THR A 82 -15.03 -6.42 18.29
CA THR A 82 -16.05 -7.38 17.86
C THR A 82 -17.16 -6.67 17.13
N THR A 83 -17.56 -7.23 16.00
CA THR A 83 -18.71 -6.77 15.22
C THR A 83 -19.64 -7.94 15.00
N VAL A 84 -20.92 -7.80 15.35
CA VAL A 84 -21.93 -8.86 15.22
C VAL A 84 -23.08 -8.38 14.35
N SER A 85 -23.65 -9.31 13.60
CA SER A 85 -24.78 -9.09 12.71
C SER A 85 -25.65 -10.33 12.59
N GLU A 86 -26.68 -10.25 11.75
CA GLU A 86 -27.52 -11.41 11.49
C GLU A 86 -26.72 -12.49 10.76
N GLY A 87 -26.76 -13.72 11.28
CA GLY A 87 -26.07 -14.87 10.68
C GLY A 87 -24.55 -14.96 10.92
N ALA A 88 -23.87 -13.86 11.29
CA ALA A 88 -22.41 -13.87 11.49
C ALA A 88 -21.89 -12.80 12.47
N GLY A 89 -20.70 -13.05 13.02
CA GLY A 89 -19.90 -12.11 13.78
C GLY A 89 -18.40 -12.24 13.48
N ILE A 90 -17.65 -11.16 13.66
CA ILE A 90 -16.21 -11.10 13.40
C ILE A 90 -15.54 -10.49 14.63
N LEU A 91 -14.46 -11.13 15.11
CA LEU A 91 -13.58 -10.56 16.13
C LEU A 91 -12.22 -10.25 15.49
N VAL A 92 -11.73 -9.04 15.70
CA VAL A 92 -10.38 -8.61 15.35
C VAL A 92 -9.56 -8.56 16.63
N VAL A 93 -8.62 -9.48 16.75
CA VAL A 93 -7.75 -9.67 17.91
C VAL A 93 -6.42 -8.98 17.62
N LYS A 94 -6.15 -7.84 18.25
CA LYS A 94 -4.90 -7.09 18.11
C LYS A 94 -3.92 -7.54 19.20
N PHE A 95 -2.71 -7.89 18.79
CA PHE A 95 -1.63 -8.36 19.65
C PHE A 95 -0.70 -7.22 20.09
N ASP A 96 0.16 -7.51 21.05
CA ASP A 96 1.25 -6.62 21.47
C ASP A 96 2.36 -6.52 20.42
N GLU A 97 3.06 -5.38 20.40
CA GLU A 97 4.14 -5.11 19.45
C GLU A 97 5.30 -6.11 19.58
N GLY A 98 5.71 -6.70 18.45
CA GLY A 98 6.82 -7.67 18.38
C GLY A 98 6.45 -9.12 18.72
N THR A 99 5.17 -9.42 18.83
CA THR A 99 4.63 -10.78 18.97
C THR A 99 4.89 -11.61 17.70
N ASP A 100 5.21 -12.89 17.87
CA ASP A 100 5.23 -13.86 16.76
C ASP A 100 3.78 -14.21 16.40
N ILE A 101 3.28 -13.63 15.30
CA ILE A 101 1.87 -13.71 14.90
C ILE A 101 1.43 -15.16 14.63
N PRO A 102 2.18 -16.00 13.89
CA PRO A 102 1.88 -17.42 13.78
C PRO A 102 1.70 -18.14 15.12
N GLU A 103 2.58 -17.88 16.11
CA GLU A 103 2.48 -18.50 17.44
C GLU A 103 1.24 -17.98 18.20
N ALA A 104 0.98 -16.68 18.15
CA ALA A 104 -0.17 -16.07 18.79
C ALA A 104 -1.51 -16.52 18.19
N ILE A 105 -1.58 -16.72 16.87
CA ILE A 105 -2.74 -17.31 16.20
C ILE A 105 -2.97 -18.74 16.70
N GLU A 106 -1.91 -19.55 16.81
CA GLU A 106 -2.02 -20.91 17.34
C GLU A 106 -2.51 -20.92 18.80
N ASP A 107 -2.06 -19.95 19.60
CA ASP A 107 -2.53 -19.77 20.99
C ASP A 107 -4.00 -19.38 21.05
N VAL A 108 -4.46 -18.48 20.17
CA VAL A 108 -5.86 -18.09 20.01
C VAL A 108 -6.71 -19.28 19.56
N GLU A 109 -6.29 -20.03 18.55
CA GLU A 109 -6.96 -21.26 18.11
C GLU A 109 -7.08 -22.25 19.27
N ARG A 110 -5.99 -22.51 19.99
CA ARG A 110 -5.97 -23.41 21.16
C ARG A 110 -6.86 -22.92 22.30
N ALA A 111 -7.06 -21.62 22.46
CA ALA A 111 -7.99 -21.06 23.43
C ALA A 111 -9.46 -21.31 23.02
N ILE A 112 -9.78 -21.10 21.74
CA ILE A 112 -11.11 -21.30 21.17
C ILE A 112 -11.49 -22.78 21.15
N GLU A 113 -10.57 -23.68 20.78
CA GLU A 113 -10.84 -25.13 20.73
C GLU A 113 -11.16 -25.77 22.10
N ARG A 114 -10.87 -25.07 23.21
CA ARG A 114 -11.25 -25.52 24.56
C ARG A 114 -12.71 -25.23 24.90
N LEU A 115 -13.38 -24.37 24.13
CA LEU A 115 -14.80 -24.09 24.29
C LEU A 115 -15.60 -25.34 23.90
N SER A 116 -16.56 -25.71 24.74
CA SER A 116 -17.36 -26.95 24.58
C SER A 116 -18.86 -26.69 24.56
N ASP A 117 -19.26 -25.42 24.69
CA ASP A 117 -20.64 -24.95 24.85
C ASP A 117 -21.06 -23.98 23.74
N LEU A 118 -20.52 -24.18 22.53
CA LEU A 118 -20.96 -23.49 21.31
C LEU A 118 -22.22 -24.19 20.73
N PRO A 119 -23.10 -23.48 20.02
CA PRO A 119 -24.28 -24.07 19.38
C PRO A 119 -23.90 -25.15 18.36
N ASP A 120 -24.66 -26.26 18.32
CA ASP A 120 -24.42 -27.37 17.39
C ASP A 120 -24.63 -26.97 15.91
N ASP A 121 -25.49 -25.98 15.66
CA ASP A 121 -25.82 -25.47 14.33
C ASP A 121 -24.87 -24.36 13.85
N ALA A 122 -23.92 -23.92 14.69
CA ALA A 122 -22.90 -22.95 14.29
C ALA A 122 -21.79 -23.62 13.48
N GLU A 123 -21.23 -22.91 12.50
CA GLU A 123 -20.08 -23.42 11.77
C GLU A 123 -18.82 -23.38 12.64
N ARG A 124 -17.80 -24.15 12.23
CA ARG A 124 -16.52 -24.16 12.95
C ARG A 124 -15.87 -22.77 12.85
N ILE A 125 -15.57 -22.20 14.01
CA ILE A 125 -14.84 -20.93 14.12
C ILE A 125 -13.51 -21.04 13.38
N ARG A 126 -13.24 -20.06 12.52
CA ARG A 126 -11.99 -19.96 11.77
C ARG A 126 -11.17 -18.79 12.31
N VAL A 127 -9.91 -19.04 12.59
CA VAL A 127 -8.93 -18.00 12.92
C VAL A 127 -8.02 -17.85 11.71
N VAL A 128 -7.86 -16.63 11.23
CA VAL A 128 -6.98 -16.31 10.10
C VAL A 128 -6.11 -15.12 10.48
N GLU A 129 -4.89 -15.07 9.94
CA GLU A 129 -4.07 -13.87 10.04
C GLU A 129 -4.80 -12.71 9.37
N PHE A 130 -4.83 -11.56 10.02
CA PHE A 130 -5.39 -10.37 9.40
C PHE A 130 -4.33 -9.83 8.45
N GLU A 131 -4.55 -9.88 7.14
CA GLU A 131 -3.66 -9.24 6.17
C GLU A 131 -4.32 -7.92 5.70
N PRO A 132 -3.64 -6.75 5.80
CA PRO A 132 -4.23 -5.50 5.36
C PRO A 132 -4.13 -5.46 3.84
N ASN A 133 -5.25 -5.71 3.19
CA ASN A 133 -5.34 -5.69 1.74
C ASN A 133 -5.39 -4.24 1.25
N LEU A 134 -4.28 -3.73 0.74
CA LEU A 134 -4.23 -2.41 0.10
C LEU A 134 -4.74 -2.54 -1.35
N PRO A 135 -5.87 -1.91 -1.71
CA PRO A 135 -6.36 -1.94 -3.08
C PRO A 135 -5.37 -1.21 -3.99
N VAL A 136 -4.93 -1.89 -5.05
CA VAL A 136 -3.98 -1.32 -6.02
C VAL A 136 -4.72 -0.64 -7.16
N ILE A 137 -5.72 -1.31 -7.71
CA ILE A 137 -6.53 -0.84 -8.84
C ILE A 137 -7.86 -1.59 -8.84
N ILE A 138 -8.93 -0.91 -9.30
CA ILE A 138 -10.25 -1.51 -9.45
C ILE A 138 -10.56 -1.62 -10.95
N LEU A 139 -11.05 -2.81 -11.35
CA LEU A 139 -11.56 -3.05 -12.69
C LEU A 139 -13.08 -3.19 -12.63
N THR A 140 -13.80 -2.28 -13.26
CA THR A 140 -15.26 -2.28 -13.24
C THR A 140 -15.82 -2.56 -14.63
N LEU A 141 -16.67 -3.58 -14.70
CA LEU A 141 -17.44 -3.93 -15.89
C LEU A 141 -18.87 -3.40 -15.69
N HIS A 142 -19.30 -2.43 -16.49
CA HIS A 142 -20.60 -1.79 -16.34
C HIS A 142 -21.39 -1.70 -17.65
N GLY A 143 -22.70 -1.86 -17.57
CA GLY A 143 -23.58 -1.78 -18.74
C GLY A 143 -24.99 -2.28 -18.47
N ASP A 144 -25.93 -1.91 -19.34
CA ASP A 144 -27.32 -2.38 -19.29
C ASP A 144 -27.43 -3.81 -19.87
N VAL A 145 -26.91 -4.77 -19.12
CA VAL A 145 -26.86 -6.19 -19.48
C VAL A 145 -27.28 -7.07 -18.31
N ASP A 146 -27.73 -8.28 -18.62
CA ASP A 146 -28.16 -9.27 -17.62
C ASP A 146 -27.02 -9.63 -16.66
N GLU A 147 -27.33 -9.75 -15.36
CA GLU A 147 -26.36 -10.05 -14.31
C GLU A 147 -25.58 -11.34 -14.59
N ARG A 148 -26.21 -12.36 -15.21
CA ARG A 148 -25.52 -13.61 -15.56
C ARG A 148 -24.46 -13.40 -16.62
N VAL A 149 -24.70 -12.48 -17.56
CA VAL A 149 -23.75 -12.10 -18.61
C VAL A 149 -22.59 -11.32 -17.99
N LEU A 150 -22.87 -10.36 -17.11
CA LEU A 150 -21.84 -9.63 -16.35
C LEU A 150 -20.98 -10.59 -15.53
N LYS A 151 -21.60 -11.50 -14.78
CA LYS A 151 -20.89 -12.50 -13.96
C LYS A 151 -20.01 -13.43 -14.78
N SER A 152 -20.51 -13.92 -15.92
CA SER A 152 -19.71 -14.76 -16.82
C SER A 152 -18.52 -14.01 -17.42
N ALA A 153 -18.72 -12.75 -17.82
CA ALA A 153 -17.67 -11.91 -18.38
C ALA A 153 -16.61 -11.55 -17.32
N MET A 154 -17.05 -11.13 -16.13
CA MET A 154 -16.18 -10.80 -15.01
C MET A 154 -15.35 -12.01 -14.58
N ARG A 155 -15.97 -13.20 -14.48
CA ARG A 155 -15.24 -14.44 -14.18
C ARG A 155 -14.14 -14.74 -15.21
N THR A 156 -14.41 -14.51 -16.49
CA THR A 156 -13.40 -14.69 -17.54
C THR A 156 -12.23 -13.71 -17.37
N ILE A 157 -12.53 -12.45 -17.02
CA ILE A 157 -11.51 -11.43 -16.75
C ILE A 157 -10.65 -11.84 -15.55
N ILE A 158 -11.26 -12.35 -14.48
CA ILE A 158 -10.56 -12.82 -13.29
C ILE A 158 -9.68 -14.03 -13.60
N ASP A 159 -10.23 -15.06 -14.25
CA ASP A 159 -9.49 -16.25 -14.62
C ASP A 159 -8.26 -15.89 -15.51
N ASP A 160 -8.41 -14.91 -16.40
CA ASP A 160 -7.32 -14.37 -17.21
C ASP A 160 -6.25 -13.69 -16.33
N LEU A 161 -6.66 -12.77 -15.46
CA LEU A 161 -5.73 -12.00 -14.63
C LEU A 161 -5.02 -12.87 -13.59
N GLU A 162 -5.71 -13.82 -12.96
CA GLU A 162 -5.13 -14.78 -12.01
C GLU A 162 -4.07 -15.69 -12.66
N SER A 163 -4.19 -15.93 -13.97
CA SER A 163 -3.21 -16.72 -14.73
C SER A 163 -1.87 -15.98 -14.91
N LEU A 164 -1.86 -14.65 -14.76
CA LEU A 164 -0.67 -13.82 -14.96
C LEU A 164 0.28 -13.91 -13.76
N ARG A 165 1.56 -14.13 -14.06
CA ARG A 165 2.58 -14.24 -13.02
C ARG A 165 2.82 -12.89 -12.33
N GLY A 166 2.64 -12.88 -11.02
CA GLY A 166 2.85 -11.67 -10.20
C GLY A 166 1.61 -10.80 -10.09
N MET A 167 0.47 -11.25 -10.62
CA MET A 167 -0.82 -10.64 -10.33
C MET A 167 -1.16 -10.75 -8.84
N GLY A 168 -1.84 -9.73 -8.32
CA GLY A 168 -2.34 -9.69 -6.96
C GLY A 168 -3.51 -10.65 -6.71
N SER A 169 -4.04 -10.61 -5.50
CA SER A 169 -5.32 -11.26 -5.18
C SER A 169 -6.46 -10.45 -5.81
N LEU A 170 -7.40 -11.11 -6.47
CA LEU A 170 -8.58 -10.46 -7.04
C LEU A 170 -9.79 -10.77 -6.15
N GLN A 171 -10.54 -9.73 -5.79
CA GLN A 171 -11.80 -9.87 -5.08
C GLN A 171 -12.93 -9.25 -5.90
N VAL A 172 -14.00 -10.02 -6.09
CA VAL A 172 -15.16 -9.59 -6.87
C VAL A 172 -16.21 -9.00 -5.95
N SER A 173 -16.83 -7.91 -6.38
CA SER A 173 -17.99 -7.32 -5.75
C SER A 173 -19.14 -7.15 -6.75
N GLY A 174 -20.33 -6.92 -6.19
CA GLY A 174 -21.50 -6.48 -6.96
C GLY A 174 -22.28 -7.56 -7.68
N LEU A 175 -21.95 -8.83 -7.46
CA LEU A 175 -22.64 -9.96 -8.08
C LEU A 175 -23.07 -10.96 -7.02
N ARG A 176 -24.30 -11.46 -7.15
CA ARG A 176 -24.85 -12.46 -6.23
C ARG A 176 -24.32 -13.84 -6.56
N ASP A 177 -24.16 -14.68 -5.55
CA ASP A 177 -23.70 -16.05 -5.74
C ASP A 177 -24.72 -16.94 -6.45
N TYR A 178 -24.24 -17.99 -7.14
CA TYR A 178 -25.15 -18.94 -7.78
C TYR A 178 -25.79 -19.83 -6.70
N GLU A 179 -27.10 -20.00 -6.77
CA GLU A 179 -27.87 -20.86 -5.88
C GLU A 179 -28.68 -21.89 -6.67
N LEU A 180 -28.72 -23.13 -6.17
CA LEU A 180 -29.65 -24.15 -6.63
C LEU A 180 -30.89 -24.14 -5.73
N ARG A 181 -31.92 -23.42 -6.14
CA ARG A 181 -33.15 -23.28 -5.35
C ARG A 181 -34.07 -24.48 -5.58
N VAL A 182 -34.37 -25.20 -4.50
CA VAL A 182 -35.35 -26.31 -4.49
C VAL A 182 -36.60 -25.86 -3.74
N ALA A 183 -37.55 -25.27 -4.47
CA ALA A 183 -38.82 -24.79 -3.91
C ALA A 183 -39.82 -25.95 -3.81
N VAL A 184 -39.92 -26.56 -2.62
CA VAL A 184 -40.80 -27.69 -2.38
C VAL A 184 -42.26 -27.24 -2.27
N GLU A 185 -43.15 -27.88 -3.02
CA GLU A 185 -44.58 -27.55 -3.02
C GLU A 185 -45.32 -28.30 -1.89
N PRO A 186 -45.86 -27.61 -0.86
CA PRO A 186 -46.46 -28.28 0.30
C PRO A 186 -47.64 -29.19 -0.06
N GLU A 187 -48.45 -28.80 -1.04
CA GLU A 187 -49.59 -29.59 -1.51
C GLU A 187 -49.15 -30.95 -2.05
N ARG A 188 -48.08 -30.99 -2.86
CA ARG A 188 -47.54 -32.23 -3.44
C ARG A 188 -46.91 -33.15 -2.41
N LEU A 189 -46.28 -32.60 -1.37
CA LEU A 189 -45.77 -33.39 -0.25
C LEU A 189 -46.90 -34.09 0.51
N VAL A 190 -47.99 -33.36 0.81
CA VAL A 190 -49.15 -33.88 1.54
C VAL A 190 -49.84 -34.97 0.73
N GLU A 191 -50.06 -34.76 -0.57
CA GLU A 191 -50.66 -35.76 -1.48
C GLU A 191 -49.87 -37.06 -1.53
N ASN A 192 -48.53 -36.98 -1.41
CA ASN A 192 -47.64 -38.14 -1.43
C ASN A 192 -47.27 -38.66 -0.04
N GLY A 193 -47.83 -38.09 1.03
CA GLY A 193 -47.57 -38.49 2.42
C GLY A 193 -46.09 -38.43 2.80
N LEU A 194 -45.39 -37.37 2.36
CA LEU A 194 -43.96 -37.17 2.58
C LEU A 194 -43.70 -35.97 3.49
N PRO A 195 -42.79 -36.09 4.47
CA PRO A 195 -42.27 -34.91 5.18
C PRO A 195 -41.32 -34.12 4.25
N ILE A 196 -41.16 -32.82 4.51
CA ILE A 196 -40.23 -31.96 3.76
C ILE A 196 -38.78 -32.48 3.81
N THR A 197 -38.40 -33.09 4.93
CA THR A 197 -37.07 -33.69 5.12
C THR A 197 -36.79 -34.83 4.16
N ALA A 198 -37.81 -35.52 3.64
CA ALA A 198 -37.61 -36.63 2.70
C ALA A 198 -36.97 -36.16 1.38
N VAL A 199 -37.28 -34.94 0.93
CA VAL A 199 -36.65 -34.35 -0.26
C VAL A 199 -35.20 -34.00 0.03
N ALA A 200 -34.94 -33.33 1.16
CA ALA A 200 -33.58 -32.96 1.58
C ALA A 200 -32.68 -34.19 1.80
N ASP A 201 -33.20 -35.24 2.42
CA ASP A 201 -32.46 -36.47 2.69
C ASP A 201 -32.18 -37.26 1.41
N ALA A 202 -33.11 -37.25 0.44
CA ALA A 202 -32.88 -37.82 -0.87
C ALA A 202 -31.76 -37.06 -1.61
N ILE A 203 -31.81 -35.73 -1.64
CA ILE A 203 -30.75 -34.92 -2.27
C ILE A 203 -29.40 -35.20 -1.62
N ARG A 204 -29.32 -35.19 -0.28
CA ARG A 204 -28.08 -35.51 0.46
C ARG A 204 -27.54 -36.90 0.13
N ALA A 205 -28.41 -37.91 0.07
CA ALA A 205 -27.99 -39.28 -0.22
C ALA A 205 -27.45 -39.45 -1.64
N TRP A 206 -28.03 -38.76 -2.63
CA TRP A 206 -27.64 -38.85 -4.04
C TRP A 206 -26.44 -37.97 -4.41
N THR A 207 -26.15 -36.94 -3.61
CA THR A 207 -25.01 -36.03 -3.84
C THR A 207 -23.72 -36.56 -3.17
N LEU A 208 -23.81 -37.57 -2.31
CA LEU A 208 -22.69 -38.10 -1.55
C LEU A 208 -21.69 -38.89 -2.44
N GLU A 209 -20.45 -38.43 -2.52
CA GLU A 209 -19.35 -39.16 -3.15
C GLU A 209 -18.59 -40.01 -2.12
N LEU A 210 -18.74 -41.33 -2.17
CA LEU A 210 -18.05 -42.24 -1.26
C LEU A 210 -16.88 -42.98 -1.97
N PRO A 211 -15.67 -42.98 -1.38
CA PRO A 211 -14.59 -43.84 -1.85
C PRO A 211 -14.94 -45.30 -1.56
N SER A 212 -15.07 -46.12 -2.61
CA SER A 212 -15.49 -47.53 -2.50
C SER A 212 -14.31 -48.50 -2.33
N GLY A 213 -13.09 -47.97 -2.15
CA GLY A 213 -11.86 -48.73 -1.95
C GLY A 213 -11.10 -49.06 -3.24
N SER A 214 -10.14 -49.98 -3.14
CA SER A 214 -9.31 -50.40 -4.27
C SER A 214 -9.49 -51.88 -4.57
N LEU A 215 -9.78 -52.22 -5.83
CA LEU A 215 -9.75 -53.59 -6.32
C LEU A 215 -8.30 -53.95 -6.69
N ARG A 216 -7.74 -54.97 -6.03
CA ARG A 216 -6.39 -55.47 -6.34
C ARG A 216 -6.46 -56.59 -7.37
N GLY A 217 -5.95 -56.36 -8.57
CA GLY A 217 -5.85 -57.34 -9.64
C GLY A 217 -4.40 -57.71 -9.97
N ALA A 218 -4.20 -58.77 -10.76
CA ALA A 218 -2.87 -59.23 -11.17
C ALA A 218 -2.06 -58.22 -11.99
N GLY A 219 -2.72 -57.21 -12.59
CA GLY A 219 -2.09 -56.14 -13.36
C GLY A 219 -2.00 -54.78 -12.66
N GLY A 220 -2.39 -54.69 -11.38
CA GLY A 220 -2.36 -53.45 -10.60
C GLY A 220 -3.60 -53.22 -9.73
N ASN A 221 -3.56 -52.15 -8.94
CA ASN A 221 -4.68 -51.73 -8.09
C ASN A 221 -5.53 -50.70 -8.84
N VAL A 222 -6.85 -50.91 -8.89
CA VAL A 222 -7.83 -49.96 -9.46
C VAL A 222 -8.67 -49.37 -8.34
N ASN A 223 -8.66 -48.06 -8.19
CA ASN A 223 -9.51 -47.36 -7.23
C ASN A 223 -10.92 -47.22 -7.78
N VAL A 224 -11.91 -47.61 -6.97
CA VAL A 224 -13.33 -47.48 -7.29
C VAL A 224 -13.91 -46.40 -6.38
N ARG A 225 -14.65 -45.45 -6.98
CA ARG A 225 -15.38 -44.40 -6.26
C ARG A 225 -16.79 -44.29 -6.82
N THR A 226 -17.74 -43.95 -5.97
CA THR A 226 -19.07 -43.53 -6.42
C THR A 226 -19.02 -42.07 -6.82
N MET A 227 -19.69 -41.72 -7.91
CA MET A 227 -19.86 -40.33 -8.36
C MET A 227 -21.22 -39.85 -7.91
N GLY A 228 -21.28 -38.68 -7.30
CA GLY A 228 -22.54 -38.05 -6.90
C GLY A 228 -23.33 -37.57 -8.13
N VAL A 229 -24.60 -37.22 -7.92
CA VAL A 229 -25.38 -36.47 -8.91
C VAL A 229 -24.74 -35.10 -9.11
N ALA A 230 -24.68 -34.62 -10.35
CA ALA A 230 -24.11 -33.32 -10.66
C ALA A 230 -24.92 -32.18 -9.99
N GLU A 231 -24.24 -31.16 -9.50
CA GLU A 231 -24.83 -29.96 -8.91
C GLU A 231 -25.38 -29.03 -10.01
N ARG A 232 -26.46 -29.44 -10.65
CA ARG A 232 -27.20 -28.66 -11.65
C ARG A 232 -28.69 -28.91 -11.48
N ALA A 233 -29.53 -27.89 -11.70
CA ALA A 233 -30.98 -28.03 -11.53
C ALA A 233 -31.55 -29.27 -12.25
N GLU A 234 -31.16 -29.50 -13.51
CA GLU A 234 -31.65 -30.65 -14.29
C GLU A 234 -31.30 -32.01 -13.67
N ALA A 235 -30.11 -32.12 -13.09
CA ALA A 235 -29.65 -33.34 -12.44
C ALA A 235 -30.38 -33.56 -11.11
N ILE A 236 -30.59 -32.51 -10.32
CA ILE A 236 -31.35 -32.55 -9.07
C ILE A 236 -32.82 -32.91 -9.31
N ARG A 237 -33.46 -32.36 -10.35
CA ARG A 237 -34.84 -32.71 -10.76
C ARG A 237 -35.02 -34.21 -10.94
N SER A 238 -33.99 -34.88 -11.45
CA SER A 238 -34.02 -36.31 -11.75
C SER A 238 -33.85 -37.23 -10.53
N ILE A 239 -33.48 -36.68 -9.37
CA ILE A 239 -33.24 -37.44 -8.13
C ILE A 239 -34.52 -38.15 -7.68
N VAL A 240 -34.40 -39.43 -7.38
CA VAL A 240 -35.53 -40.26 -6.91
C VAL A 240 -35.67 -40.12 -5.39
N VAL A 241 -36.82 -39.60 -4.96
CA VAL A 241 -37.18 -39.42 -3.54
C VAL A 241 -37.81 -40.70 -2.97
N ARG A 242 -38.68 -41.37 -3.74
CA ARG A 242 -39.32 -42.63 -3.31
C ARG A 242 -39.72 -43.49 -4.51
N ALA A 243 -39.46 -44.80 -4.43
CA ALA A 243 -40.05 -45.77 -5.35
C ALA A 243 -41.40 -46.28 -4.80
N ARG A 244 -42.45 -46.29 -5.62
CA ARG A 244 -43.77 -46.81 -5.26
C ARG A 244 -43.87 -48.32 -5.53
N PRO A 245 -44.80 -49.04 -4.86
CA PRO A 245 -44.96 -50.49 -5.04
C PRO A 245 -45.36 -50.93 -6.45
N ASP A 246 -45.90 -50.01 -7.25
CA ASP A 246 -46.28 -50.23 -8.66
C ASP A 246 -45.11 -50.06 -9.64
N GLY A 247 -43.90 -49.77 -9.13
CA GLY A 247 -42.69 -49.55 -9.92
C GLY A 247 -42.52 -48.12 -10.44
N SER A 248 -43.46 -47.21 -10.18
CA SER A 248 -43.29 -45.78 -10.48
C SER A 248 -42.30 -45.13 -9.50
N MET A 249 -41.50 -44.18 -9.99
CA MET A 249 -40.54 -43.44 -9.18
C MET A 249 -41.02 -42.02 -9.00
N LEU A 250 -41.07 -41.57 -7.76
CA LEU A 250 -41.37 -40.20 -7.40
C LEU A 250 -40.05 -39.44 -7.30
N LYS A 251 -39.88 -38.43 -8.15
CA LYS A 251 -38.66 -37.63 -8.27
C LYS A 251 -38.78 -36.31 -7.52
N VAL A 252 -37.67 -35.58 -7.41
CA VAL A 252 -37.68 -34.21 -6.87
C VAL A 252 -38.55 -33.30 -7.74
N ASP A 253 -38.50 -33.41 -9.07
CA ASP A 253 -39.32 -32.61 -10.00
C ASP A 253 -40.84 -32.80 -9.81
N ASP A 254 -41.24 -33.98 -9.34
CA ASP A 254 -42.65 -34.26 -9.04
C ASP A 254 -43.11 -33.54 -7.76
N LEU A 255 -42.19 -33.11 -6.89
CA LEU A 255 -42.48 -32.59 -5.55
C LEU A 255 -42.02 -31.14 -5.33
N ALA A 256 -41.08 -30.66 -6.14
CA ALA A 256 -40.44 -29.36 -5.98
C ALA A 256 -40.06 -28.76 -7.33
N THR A 257 -40.13 -27.44 -7.43
CA THR A 257 -39.57 -26.70 -8.55
C THR A 257 -38.09 -26.44 -8.27
N VAL A 258 -37.22 -26.93 -9.14
CA VAL A 258 -35.76 -26.72 -9.03
C VAL A 258 -35.29 -25.73 -10.08
N THR A 259 -34.67 -24.64 -9.67
CA THR A 259 -34.14 -23.59 -10.56
C THR A 259 -32.67 -23.29 -10.28
N ASP A 260 -31.91 -23.06 -11.35
CA ASP A 260 -30.60 -22.42 -11.25
C ASP A 260 -30.85 -20.91 -11.13
N ASP A 261 -30.60 -20.34 -9.96
CA ASP A 261 -30.87 -18.94 -9.64
C ASP A 261 -29.65 -18.30 -8.95
N PHE A 262 -29.82 -17.08 -8.45
CA PHE A 262 -28.87 -16.43 -7.56
C PHE A 262 -29.36 -16.48 -6.11
N VAL A 263 -28.42 -16.36 -5.17
CA VAL A 263 -28.74 -16.21 -3.75
C VAL A 263 -29.67 -15.00 -3.58
N ASP A 264 -30.72 -15.17 -2.77
CA ASP A 264 -31.69 -14.11 -2.44
C ASP A 264 -31.11 -13.12 -1.43
N VAL A 265 -30.19 -12.30 -1.89
CA VAL A 265 -29.61 -11.21 -1.12
C VAL A 265 -29.91 -9.88 -1.80
N ASP A 266 -30.19 -8.88 -0.98
CA ASP A 266 -30.48 -7.50 -1.38
C ASP A 266 -29.20 -6.77 -1.83
N LEU A 267 -28.45 -7.32 -2.79
CA LEU A 267 -27.15 -6.80 -3.25
C LEU A 267 -27.26 -6.24 -4.68
N GLU A 268 -26.89 -4.97 -4.87
CA GLU A 268 -26.75 -4.35 -6.18
C GLU A 268 -25.50 -3.45 -6.22
N GLU A 269 -24.71 -3.53 -7.29
CA GLU A 269 -23.63 -2.58 -7.57
C GLU A 269 -23.90 -1.81 -8.86
N TRP A 270 -23.63 -0.50 -8.81
CA TRP A 270 -23.87 0.46 -9.86
C TRP A 270 -22.59 1.28 -10.08
N PHE A 271 -22.24 1.52 -11.34
CA PHE A 271 -21.13 2.37 -11.72
C PHE A 271 -21.61 3.35 -12.79
N GLU A 272 -21.38 4.64 -12.56
CA GLU A 272 -21.85 5.72 -13.43
C GLU A 272 -23.37 5.64 -13.73
N GLY A 273 -24.16 5.18 -12.76
CA GLY A 273 -25.60 4.97 -12.89
C GLY A 273 -26.03 3.81 -13.81
N GLN A 274 -25.15 2.86 -14.10
CA GLN A 274 -25.47 1.59 -14.79
C GLN A 274 -25.17 0.39 -13.89
N PRO A 275 -25.84 -0.77 -14.08
CA PRO A 275 -25.47 -2.00 -13.38
C PRO A 275 -23.99 -2.33 -13.62
N ALA A 276 -23.29 -2.75 -12.57
CA ALA A 276 -21.87 -3.00 -12.65
C ALA A 276 -21.45 -4.19 -11.78
N SER A 277 -20.27 -4.72 -12.11
CA SER A 277 -19.51 -5.58 -11.22
C SER A 277 -18.08 -5.11 -11.22
N SER A 278 -17.46 -5.10 -10.04
CA SER A 278 -16.07 -4.70 -9.89
C SER A 278 -15.20 -5.86 -9.44
N ALA A 279 -13.96 -5.86 -9.89
CA ALA A 279 -12.89 -6.70 -9.40
C ALA A 279 -11.79 -5.79 -8.83
N THR A 280 -11.63 -5.81 -7.51
CA THR A 280 -10.57 -5.09 -6.82
C THR A 280 -9.33 -5.96 -6.77
N ILE A 281 -8.21 -5.42 -7.25
CA ILE A 281 -6.92 -6.12 -7.24
C ILE A 281 -6.11 -5.64 -6.04
N PHE A 282 -5.82 -6.56 -5.13
CA PHE A 282 -5.03 -6.34 -3.93
C PHE A 282 -3.61 -6.87 -4.09
N LYS A 283 -2.64 -6.12 -3.57
CA LYS A 283 -1.26 -6.60 -3.49
C LYS A 283 -1.18 -7.73 -2.45
N THR A 284 -0.49 -8.83 -2.78
CA THR A 284 -0.19 -9.90 -1.81
C THR A 284 1.29 -9.92 -1.43
N GLY A 285 1.58 -9.83 -0.13
CA GLY A 285 2.92 -9.78 0.44
C GLY A 285 3.86 -8.82 -0.30
N THR A 286 5.00 -9.31 -0.75
CA THR A 286 6.10 -8.49 -1.29
C THR A 286 5.97 -8.01 -2.75
N GLN A 287 4.79 -8.14 -3.37
CA GLN A 287 4.56 -7.77 -4.77
C GLN A 287 4.74 -6.24 -5.04
N ASP A 288 4.95 -5.86 -6.30
CA ASP A 288 5.08 -4.45 -6.71
C ASP A 288 3.73 -3.92 -7.22
N ALA A 289 3.15 -2.95 -6.49
CA ALA A 289 1.85 -2.36 -6.83
C ALA A 289 1.86 -1.64 -8.18
N VAL A 290 3.00 -1.07 -8.60
CA VAL A 290 3.14 -0.42 -9.91
C VAL A 290 3.13 -1.45 -11.03
N ALA A 291 3.74 -2.62 -10.83
CA ALA A 291 3.69 -3.70 -11.81
C ALA A 291 2.27 -4.27 -11.97
N ILE A 292 1.55 -4.47 -10.85
CA ILE A 292 0.16 -4.94 -10.86
C ILE A 292 -0.75 -3.99 -11.64
N ALA A 293 -0.72 -2.69 -11.32
CA ALA A 293 -1.54 -1.70 -12.00
C ALA A 293 -1.26 -1.66 -13.51
N ARG A 294 0.01 -1.74 -13.92
CA ARG A 294 0.37 -1.76 -15.34
C ARG A 294 -0.11 -3.02 -16.07
N MET A 295 -0.06 -4.19 -15.43
CA MET A 295 -0.65 -5.41 -16.00
C MET A 295 -2.16 -5.26 -16.18
N ALA A 296 -2.86 -4.70 -15.19
CA ALA A 296 -4.30 -4.45 -15.28
C ALA A 296 -4.66 -3.50 -16.42
N TYR A 297 -4.00 -2.33 -16.54
CA TYR A 297 -4.21 -1.41 -17.66
C TYR A 297 -3.86 -2.02 -19.01
N ALA A 298 -2.77 -2.78 -19.08
CA ALA A 298 -2.37 -3.46 -20.30
C ALA A 298 -3.41 -4.50 -20.72
N TYR A 299 -3.98 -5.26 -19.79
CA TYR A 299 -5.07 -6.19 -20.07
C TYR A 299 -6.33 -5.46 -20.58
N VAL A 300 -6.75 -4.38 -19.92
CA VAL A 300 -7.93 -3.57 -20.34
C VAL A 300 -7.72 -3.01 -21.74
N ALA A 301 -6.55 -2.43 -22.03
CA ALA A 301 -6.21 -1.92 -23.35
C ALA A 301 -6.23 -3.02 -24.42
N GLY A 302 -5.77 -4.24 -24.08
CA GLY A 302 -5.87 -5.40 -24.95
C GLY A 302 -7.32 -5.81 -25.24
N ARG A 303 -8.18 -5.86 -24.22
CA ARG A 303 -9.62 -6.18 -24.35
C ARG A 303 -10.39 -5.14 -25.16
N GLN A 304 -10.01 -3.88 -25.06
CA GLN A 304 -10.60 -2.77 -25.83
C GLN A 304 -9.98 -2.61 -27.23
N ASN A 305 -8.96 -3.42 -27.57
CA ASN A 305 -8.19 -3.33 -28.82
C ASN A 305 -7.56 -1.93 -29.02
N GLU A 306 -7.11 -1.33 -27.94
CA GLU A 306 -6.33 -0.09 -27.92
C GLU A 306 -4.83 -0.38 -28.08
N GLY A 307 -4.03 0.67 -28.32
CA GLY A 307 -2.58 0.53 -28.40
C GLY A 307 -1.96 0.17 -27.03
N PHE A 308 -0.91 -0.64 -27.03
CA PHE A 308 -0.20 -1.01 -25.80
C PHE A 308 0.25 0.25 -25.03
N PRO A 309 -0.13 0.41 -23.74
CA PRO A 309 0.15 1.62 -22.97
C PRO A 309 1.61 1.72 -22.47
N GLY A 310 2.38 0.62 -22.56
CA GLY A 310 3.75 0.57 -22.09
C GLY A 310 4.80 0.95 -23.15
N PRO A 311 6.09 0.90 -22.78
CA PRO A 311 7.17 1.25 -23.69
C PRO A 311 7.32 0.23 -24.82
N VAL A 312 7.70 0.70 -26.01
CA VAL A 312 7.83 -0.11 -27.25
C VAL A 312 8.76 -1.32 -27.10
N TRP A 313 9.72 -1.27 -26.17
CA TRP A 313 10.63 -2.38 -25.91
C TRP A 313 10.05 -3.51 -25.06
N ALA A 314 8.87 -3.32 -24.46
CA ALA A 314 8.23 -4.30 -23.58
C ALA A 314 7.96 -5.62 -24.31
N GLU A 315 7.52 -5.52 -25.57
CA GLU A 315 7.31 -6.67 -26.47
C GLU A 315 8.58 -7.50 -26.63
N TRP A 316 9.72 -6.85 -26.88
CA TRP A 316 10.99 -7.57 -27.08
C TRP A 316 11.52 -8.22 -25.79
N MET A 317 11.21 -7.62 -24.63
CA MET A 317 11.67 -8.14 -23.34
C MET A 317 10.71 -9.15 -22.69
N GLY A 318 9.50 -9.34 -23.25
CA GLY A 318 8.50 -10.25 -22.69
C GLY A 318 8.14 -9.88 -21.25
N THR A 319 7.86 -8.60 -20.99
CA THR A 319 7.48 -8.15 -19.65
C THR A 319 6.09 -8.67 -19.28
N ALA A 320 5.80 -8.78 -17.98
CA ALA A 320 4.49 -9.22 -17.49
C ALA A 320 3.35 -8.31 -17.99
N GLU A 321 3.62 -7.02 -18.16
CA GLU A 321 2.71 -6.02 -18.75
C GLU A 321 2.35 -6.37 -20.20
N TRP A 322 3.32 -6.85 -21.00
CA TRP A 322 3.07 -7.26 -22.38
C TRP A 322 2.27 -8.56 -22.46
N GLU A 323 2.59 -9.54 -21.60
CA GLU A 323 1.85 -10.80 -21.48
C GLU A 323 0.37 -10.54 -21.16
N ALA A 324 0.08 -9.59 -20.26
CA ALA A 324 -1.27 -9.17 -19.93
C ALA A 324 -2.02 -8.54 -21.13
N TYR A 325 -1.34 -7.69 -21.91
CA TYR A 325 -1.91 -7.09 -23.12
C TYR A 325 -2.23 -8.12 -24.20
N GLU A 326 -1.30 -9.06 -24.44
CA GLU A 326 -1.48 -10.14 -25.40
C GLU A 326 -2.63 -11.07 -24.99
N LEU A 327 -2.76 -11.35 -23.69
CA LEU A 327 -3.88 -12.13 -23.15
C LEU A 327 -5.22 -11.44 -23.42
N GLY A 328 -5.32 -10.14 -23.14
CA GLY A 328 -6.51 -9.33 -23.44
C GLY A 328 -6.87 -9.33 -24.93
N LEU A 329 -5.88 -9.19 -25.82
CA LEU A 329 -6.07 -9.24 -27.28
C LEU A 329 -6.46 -10.64 -27.78
N SER A 330 -5.98 -11.70 -27.13
CA SER A 330 -6.18 -13.09 -27.58
C SER A 330 -7.64 -13.55 -27.48
N ARG A 331 -8.47 -12.82 -26.70
CA ARG A 331 -9.89 -13.10 -26.49
C ARG A 331 -10.72 -12.46 -27.60
N PRO A 332 -11.23 -13.23 -28.59
CA PRO A 332 -11.90 -12.68 -29.77
C PRO A 332 -13.34 -12.21 -29.49
N GLU A 333 -13.90 -12.57 -28.34
CA GLU A 333 -15.25 -12.20 -27.95
C GLU A 333 -15.26 -10.76 -27.42
N PRO A 334 -16.09 -9.87 -28.00
CA PRO A 334 -16.26 -8.52 -27.46
C PRO A 334 -16.87 -8.60 -26.07
N LEU A 335 -16.46 -7.69 -25.19
CA LEU A 335 -17.08 -7.59 -23.87
C LEU A 335 -18.55 -7.18 -24.03
N PRO A 336 -19.47 -7.76 -23.22
CA PRO A 336 -20.89 -7.40 -23.26
C PRO A 336 -21.17 -6.02 -22.66
N ALA A 337 -20.20 -5.45 -21.95
CA ALA A 337 -20.28 -4.22 -21.17
C ALA A 337 -18.93 -3.47 -21.26
N ASP A 338 -18.92 -2.20 -20.88
CA ASP A 338 -17.72 -1.37 -20.88
C ASP A 338 -16.85 -1.72 -19.66
N LEU A 339 -15.56 -1.96 -19.90
CA LEU A 339 -14.59 -2.28 -18.86
C LEU A 339 -13.68 -1.08 -18.61
N VAL A 340 -13.65 -0.58 -17.39
CA VAL A 340 -12.84 0.58 -16.99
C VAL A 340 -11.91 0.19 -15.84
N ALA A 341 -10.67 0.68 -15.89
CA ALA A 341 -9.74 0.62 -14.78
C ALA A 341 -9.69 1.98 -14.09
N HIS A 342 -9.91 2.02 -12.78
CA HIS A 342 -9.97 3.26 -12.00
C HIS A 342 -9.40 3.05 -10.58
N ASN A 343 -9.31 4.12 -9.79
CA ASN A 343 -8.74 4.13 -8.43
C ASN A 343 -7.31 3.52 -8.39
N ASP A 344 -6.43 4.04 -9.23
CA ASP A 344 -5.05 3.54 -9.41
C ASP A 344 -4.07 4.11 -8.37
N LEU A 345 -3.73 3.28 -7.38
CA LEU A 345 -2.73 3.60 -6.36
C LEU A 345 -1.33 3.83 -6.96
N SER A 346 -1.01 3.17 -8.07
CA SER A 346 0.31 3.28 -8.70
C SER A 346 0.59 4.69 -9.22
N ARG A 347 -0.45 5.44 -9.59
CA ARG A 347 -0.34 6.84 -10.03
C ARG A 347 0.25 7.72 -8.93
N PHE A 348 -0.22 7.56 -7.69
CA PHE A 348 0.32 8.29 -6.54
C PHE A 348 1.77 7.90 -6.25
N ILE A 349 2.08 6.60 -6.27
CA ILE A 349 3.44 6.08 -6.05
C ILE A 349 4.39 6.64 -7.10
N GLN A 350 4.05 6.50 -8.38
CA GLN A 350 4.88 6.96 -9.50
C GLN A 350 5.04 8.47 -9.48
N GLY A 351 3.97 9.22 -9.29
CA GLY A 351 3.99 10.68 -9.23
C GLY A 351 4.89 11.20 -8.11
N ARG A 352 4.76 10.66 -6.89
CA ARG A 352 5.62 11.04 -5.75
C ARG A 352 7.08 10.63 -6.00
N LEU A 353 7.34 9.41 -6.47
CA LEU A 353 8.71 8.96 -6.75
C LEU A 353 9.40 9.76 -7.86
N GLU A 354 8.66 10.14 -8.92
CA GLU A 354 9.16 10.98 -10.00
C GLU A 354 9.46 12.40 -9.50
N LEU A 355 8.56 13.01 -8.72
CA LEU A 355 8.78 14.31 -8.09
C LEU A 355 10.04 14.29 -7.20
N LEU A 356 10.20 13.27 -6.36
CA LEU A 356 11.36 13.14 -5.48
C LEU A 356 12.65 12.89 -6.25
N SER A 357 12.60 12.06 -7.30
CA SER A 357 13.73 11.80 -8.18
C SER A 357 14.15 13.06 -8.94
N ARG A 358 13.18 13.83 -9.44
CA ARG A 358 13.43 15.12 -10.08
C ARG A 358 14.02 16.12 -9.08
N ASN A 359 13.51 16.18 -7.86
CA ASN A 359 14.04 17.01 -6.78
C ASN A 359 15.47 16.58 -6.39
N ALA A 360 15.75 15.27 -6.36
CA ALA A 360 17.09 14.74 -6.07
C ALA A 360 18.09 15.11 -7.17
N LEU A 361 17.69 15.00 -8.45
CA LEU A 361 18.50 15.43 -9.58
C LEU A 361 18.73 16.94 -9.59
N GLN A 362 17.70 17.74 -9.30
CA GLN A 362 17.83 19.18 -9.14
C GLN A 362 18.76 19.53 -7.97
N GLY A 363 18.60 18.88 -6.82
CA GLY A 363 19.46 19.00 -5.65
C GLY A 363 20.91 18.68 -5.99
N ALA A 364 21.17 17.55 -6.66
CA ALA A 364 22.51 17.16 -7.09
C ALA A 364 23.11 18.18 -8.08
N GLY A 365 22.30 18.74 -8.98
CA GLY A 365 22.71 19.83 -9.88
C GLY A 365 23.06 21.13 -9.13
N LEU A 366 22.27 21.51 -8.12
CA LEU A 366 22.53 22.66 -7.26
C LEU A 366 23.79 22.47 -6.42
N VAL A 367 23.98 21.28 -5.86
CA VAL A 367 25.20 20.89 -5.14
C VAL A 367 26.41 20.97 -6.06
N PHE A 368 26.34 20.42 -7.27
CA PHE A 368 27.43 20.54 -8.24
C PHE A 368 27.74 22.01 -8.57
N LEU A 369 26.73 22.84 -8.79
CA LEU A 369 26.92 24.27 -9.05
C LEU A 369 27.59 24.98 -7.85
N ALA A 370 27.17 24.66 -6.63
CA ALA A 370 27.80 25.16 -5.41
C ALA A 370 29.26 24.72 -5.30
N LEU A 371 29.57 23.45 -5.61
CA LEU A 371 30.94 22.94 -5.67
C LEU A 371 31.78 23.65 -6.72
N LEU A 372 31.23 23.99 -7.90
CA LEU A 372 31.95 24.77 -8.92
C LEU A 372 32.28 26.19 -8.44
N LEU A 373 31.39 26.79 -7.65
CA LEU A 373 31.60 28.11 -7.04
C LEU A 373 32.61 28.09 -5.88
N ALA A 374 32.89 26.93 -5.29
CA ALA A 374 33.84 26.78 -4.19
C ALA A 374 35.20 26.17 -4.62
N LEU A 375 35.19 25.09 -5.40
CA LEU A 375 36.32 24.20 -5.68
C LEU A 375 36.69 24.16 -7.17
N ASN A 376 37.94 23.85 -7.51
CA ASN A 376 38.33 23.71 -8.93
C ASN A 376 37.47 22.65 -9.64
N LEU A 377 37.14 22.87 -10.92
CA LEU A 377 36.30 21.95 -11.72
C LEU A 377 36.74 20.49 -11.62
N ARG A 378 38.05 20.20 -11.61
CA ARG A 378 38.56 18.83 -11.50
C ARG A 378 38.24 18.21 -10.14
N VAL A 379 38.36 19.00 -9.07
CA VAL A 379 38.07 18.55 -7.70
C VAL A 379 36.56 18.38 -7.54
N ALA A 380 35.78 19.38 -7.94
CA ALA A 380 34.32 19.35 -7.92
C ALA A 380 33.76 18.14 -8.69
N PHE A 381 34.31 17.83 -9.87
CA PHE A 381 33.93 16.66 -10.65
C PHE A 381 34.15 15.35 -9.89
N TRP A 382 35.32 15.15 -9.28
CA TRP A 382 35.58 13.92 -8.52
C TRP A 382 34.77 13.82 -7.23
N VAL A 383 34.50 14.95 -6.57
CA VAL A 383 33.55 14.99 -5.43
C VAL A 383 32.15 14.57 -5.88
N MET A 384 31.68 15.03 -7.04
CA MET A 384 30.37 14.60 -7.59
C MET A 384 30.32 13.13 -8.00
N VAL A 385 31.40 12.61 -8.57
CA VAL A 385 31.50 11.16 -8.87
C VAL A 385 31.49 10.36 -7.57
N GLY A 386 32.15 10.87 -6.51
CA GLY A 386 32.08 10.30 -5.16
C GLY A 386 30.66 10.29 -4.61
N LEU A 387 29.94 11.42 -4.68
CA LEU A 387 28.53 11.50 -4.31
C LEU A 387 27.66 10.47 -5.05
N PHE A 388 27.80 10.38 -6.38
CA PHE A 388 27.05 9.40 -7.18
C PHE A 388 27.37 7.96 -6.78
N THR A 389 28.64 7.67 -6.50
CA THR A 389 29.09 6.37 -6.00
C THR A 389 28.48 6.06 -4.63
N ALA A 390 28.41 7.05 -3.74
CA ALA A 390 27.83 6.90 -2.42
C ALA A 390 26.33 6.61 -2.48
N ILE A 391 25.58 7.32 -3.33
CA ILE A 391 24.15 7.05 -3.58
C ILE A 391 23.96 5.63 -4.13
N CYS A 392 24.73 5.22 -5.13
CA CYS A 392 24.67 3.85 -5.67
C CYS A 392 24.98 2.80 -4.59
N GLY A 393 26.02 3.02 -3.79
CA GLY A 393 26.36 2.14 -2.68
C GLY A 393 25.28 2.10 -1.59
N THR A 394 24.56 3.21 -1.40
CA THR A 394 23.41 3.29 -0.48
C THR A 394 22.26 2.42 -0.98
N LEU A 395 21.88 2.52 -2.25
CA LEU A 395 20.84 1.67 -2.87
C LEU A 395 21.20 0.18 -2.78
N LEU A 396 22.48 -0.14 -2.99
CA LEU A 396 22.99 -1.51 -2.82
C LEU A 396 22.87 -1.98 -1.35
N ALA A 397 23.22 -1.14 -0.39
CA ALA A 397 23.11 -1.45 1.04
C ALA A 397 21.65 -1.59 1.48
N MET A 398 20.75 -0.72 1.01
CA MET A 398 19.31 -0.81 1.27
C MET A 398 18.74 -2.13 0.78
N THR A 399 19.10 -2.54 -0.44
CA THR A 399 18.66 -3.82 -1.00
C THR A 399 19.19 -5.00 -0.18
N ALA A 400 20.43 -4.94 0.30
CA ALA A 400 21.01 -5.96 1.16
C ALA A 400 20.34 -6.06 2.54
N LEU A 401 19.71 -4.98 3.01
CA LEU A 401 18.95 -4.90 4.25
C LEU A 401 17.44 -5.12 4.05
N GLY A 402 16.99 -5.40 2.83
CA GLY A 402 15.57 -5.60 2.52
C GLY A 402 14.72 -4.32 2.49
N VAL A 403 15.35 -3.14 2.57
CA VAL A 403 14.66 -1.85 2.56
C VAL A 403 14.17 -1.52 1.14
N THR A 404 12.89 -1.22 0.98
CA THR A 404 12.25 -0.88 -0.30
C THR A 404 12.38 0.60 -0.66
N LEU A 405 12.08 0.95 -1.92
CA LEU A 405 12.05 2.33 -2.37
C LEU A 405 10.64 2.88 -2.17
N ASN A 406 10.47 3.75 -1.17
CA ASN A 406 9.21 4.38 -0.84
C ASN A 406 9.40 5.86 -0.53
N LEU A 407 8.30 6.57 -0.23
CA LEU A 407 8.31 8.01 0.03
C LEU A 407 9.32 8.41 1.12
N LEU A 408 9.36 7.65 2.22
CA LEU A 408 10.21 7.96 3.38
C LEU A 408 11.66 7.61 3.16
N THR A 409 11.94 6.49 2.48
CA THR A 409 13.31 6.12 2.14
C THR A 409 13.90 7.08 1.10
N MET A 410 13.11 7.55 0.14
CA MET A 410 13.49 8.60 -0.80
C MET A 410 13.70 9.95 -0.12
N PHE A 411 12.85 10.31 0.86
CA PHE A 411 13.07 11.52 1.66
C PHE A 411 14.37 11.42 2.47
N GLY A 412 14.66 10.26 3.07
CA GLY A 412 15.94 9.98 3.71
C GLY A 412 17.14 10.15 2.76
N LEU A 413 17.02 9.66 1.52
CA LEU A 413 18.04 9.87 0.47
C LEU A 413 18.22 11.35 0.10
N LEU A 414 17.13 12.12 0.02
CA LEU A 414 17.17 13.56 -0.27
C LEU A 414 17.83 14.36 0.86
N VAL A 415 17.46 14.09 2.11
CA VAL A 415 18.05 14.74 3.29
C VAL A 415 19.55 14.40 3.38
N THR A 416 19.92 13.16 3.08
CA THR A 416 21.33 12.73 3.08
C THR A 416 22.12 13.27 1.91
N LEU A 417 21.52 13.63 0.77
CA LEU A 417 22.21 14.19 -0.39
C LEU A 417 23.12 15.38 -0.02
N GLY A 418 22.62 16.29 0.84
CA GLY A 418 23.42 17.42 1.34
C GLY A 418 24.56 16.95 2.25
N MET A 419 24.24 16.08 3.20
CA MET A 419 25.21 15.56 4.20
C MET A 419 26.32 14.72 3.55
N LEU A 420 26.00 13.93 2.52
CA LEU A 420 26.95 13.11 1.76
C LEU A 420 28.06 13.96 1.13
N THR A 421 27.74 15.17 0.66
CA THR A 421 28.75 16.03 0.04
C THR A 421 29.66 16.73 1.02
N ASP A 422 29.21 16.99 2.24
CA ASP A 422 29.98 17.74 3.23
C ASP A 422 31.30 17.01 3.58
N ASP A 423 31.24 15.69 3.78
CA ASP A 423 32.42 14.86 4.08
C ASP A 423 33.46 14.92 2.94
N ALA A 424 33.00 14.70 1.71
CA ALA A 424 33.85 14.71 0.52
C ALA A 424 34.45 16.11 0.26
N ILE A 425 33.70 17.19 0.55
CA ILE A 425 34.21 18.56 0.49
C ILE A 425 35.32 18.76 1.52
N VAL A 426 35.10 18.41 2.79
CA VAL A 426 36.09 18.58 3.86
C VAL A 426 37.38 17.82 3.56
N VAL A 427 37.27 16.58 3.07
CA VAL A 427 38.43 15.76 2.70
C VAL A 427 39.15 16.34 1.48
N SER A 428 38.42 16.67 0.41
CA SER A 428 39.02 17.19 -0.82
C SER A 428 39.68 18.56 -0.63
N GLU A 429 39.08 19.43 0.18
CA GLU A 429 39.63 20.73 0.55
C GLU A 429 40.91 20.56 1.37
N ASN A 430 40.91 19.70 2.40
CA ASN A 430 42.12 19.49 3.20
C ASN A 430 43.27 18.86 2.39
N ILE A 431 42.95 17.96 1.47
CA ILE A 431 43.93 17.40 0.52
C ILE A 431 44.48 18.49 -0.41
N THR A 432 43.62 19.38 -0.91
CA THR A 432 44.03 20.51 -1.78
C THR A 432 44.88 21.52 -1.03
N ALA A 433 44.50 21.88 0.20
CA ALA A 433 45.26 22.75 1.08
C ALA A 433 46.67 22.20 1.37
N ARG A 434 46.80 20.88 1.61
CA ARG A 434 48.12 20.21 1.76
C ARG A 434 48.98 20.29 0.51
N LYS A 435 48.37 20.16 -0.68
CA LYS A 435 49.05 20.35 -1.96
C LYS A 435 49.49 21.81 -2.14
N ASP A 436 48.69 22.78 -1.72
CA ASP A 436 49.03 24.21 -1.82
C ASP A 436 50.17 24.60 -0.87
N LEU A 437 50.41 23.83 0.20
CA LEU A 437 51.62 23.91 1.04
C LEU A 437 52.88 23.32 0.37
N GLY A 438 52.78 22.82 -0.87
CA GLY A 438 53.89 22.29 -1.65
C GLY A 438 54.13 20.78 -1.53
N GLU A 439 53.24 20.03 -0.88
CA GLU A 439 53.35 18.57 -0.80
C GLU A 439 53.06 17.90 -2.16
N THR A 440 53.66 16.73 -2.41
CA THR A 440 53.35 15.97 -3.63
C THR A 440 51.89 15.50 -3.62
N PRO A 441 51.20 15.36 -4.77
CA PRO A 441 49.80 14.93 -4.83
C PRO A 441 49.47 13.69 -4.00
N GLN A 442 50.40 12.72 -3.98
CA GLN A 442 50.22 11.49 -3.22
C GLN A 442 50.40 11.71 -1.71
N THR A 443 51.41 12.48 -1.30
CA THR A 443 51.61 12.81 0.12
C THR A 443 50.46 13.67 0.66
N ALA A 444 50.00 14.64 -0.12
CA ALA A 444 48.89 15.52 0.20
C ALA A 444 47.59 14.72 0.39
N ALA A 445 47.31 13.75 -0.48
CA ALA A 445 46.13 12.88 -0.35
C ALA A 445 46.17 12.02 0.92
N ILE A 446 47.34 11.46 1.26
CA ILE A 446 47.51 10.63 2.46
C ILE A 446 47.37 11.47 3.73
N ARG A 447 48.20 12.51 3.89
CA ARG A 447 48.21 13.35 5.10
C ARG A 447 46.94 14.17 5.25
N GLY A 448 46.41 14.66 4.13
CA GLY A 448 45.15 15.39 4.09
C GLY A 448 43.99 14.53 4.60
N GLY A 449 43.84 13.31 4.08
CA GLY A 449 42.82 12.37 4.56
C GLY A 449 43.03 11.93 6.00
N GLU A 450 44.26 11.57 6.40
CA GLU A 450 44.57 11.13 7.77
C GLU A 450 44.29 12.22 8.82
N GLN A 451 44.48 13.49 8.48
CA GLN A 451 44.22 14.60 9.39
C GLN A 451 42.73 14.79 9.71
N VAL A 452 41.85 14.57 8.73
CA VAL A 452 40.40 14.79 8.88
C VAL A 452 39.61 13.51 9.15
N PHE A 453 40.27 12.34 9.13
CA PHE A 453 39.64 11.04 9.33
C PHE A 453 38.74 10.99 10.59
N TRP A 454 39.30 11.27 11.77
CA TRP A 454 38.52 11.22 13.03
C TRP A 454 37.45 12.31 13.14
N PRO A 455 37.71 13.58 12.77
CA PRO A 455 36.67 14.60 12.69
C PRO A 455 35.47 14.22 11.81
N VAL A 456 35.72 13.66 10.62
CA VAL A 456 34.65 13.23 9.70
C VAL A 456 33.87 12.06 10.29
N VAL A 457 34.55 11.02 10.77
CA VAL A 457 33.88 9.87 11.42
C VAL A 457 33.04 10.33 12.62
N GLY A 458 33.53 11.26 13.44
CA GLY A 458 32.77 11.81 14.57
C GLY A 458 31.52 12.59 14.13
N THR A 459 31.61 13.37 13.05
CA THR A 459 30.48 14.14 12.50
C THR A 459 29.40 13.20 11.93
N VAL A 460 29.83 12.13 11.24
CA VAL A 460 28.91 11.10 10.74
C VAL A 460 28.24 10.34 11.88
N LEU A 461 28.99 9.90 12.87
CA LEU A 461 28.42 9.18 14.02
C LEU A 461 27.44 10.04 14.81
N THR A 462 27.74 11.32 15.03
CA THR A 462 26.80 12.23 15.71
C THR A 462 25.53 12.46 14.91
N THR A 463 25.62 12.51 13.59
CA THR A 463 24.45 12.58 12.71
C THR A 463 23.61 11.30 12.78
N ILE A 464 24.24 10.12 12.72
CA ILE A 464 23.54 8.83 12.88
C ILE A 464 22.82 8.79 14.25
N VAL A 465 23.50 9.18 15.32
CA VAL A 465 22.92 9.22 16.68
C VAL A 465 21.75 10.21 16.78
N ALA A 466 21.76 11.31 16.01
CA ALA A 466 20.66 12.27 16.00
C ALA A 466 19.36 11.71 15.38
N PHE A 467 19.47 10.77 14.45
CA PHE A 467 18.31 10.08 13.84
C PHE A 467 17.88 8.83 14.60
N LEU A 468 18.75 8.26 15.43
CA LEU A 468 18.48 7.05 16.21
C LEU A 468 17.20 7.12 17.07
N PRO A 469 16.81 8.26 17.70
CA PRO A 469 15.56 8.35 18.47
C PRO A 469 14.31 7.93 17.69
N LEU A 470 14.28 8.13 16.37
CA LEU A 470 13.12 7.78 15.55
C LEU A 470 12.87 6.28 15.46
N THR A 471 13.89 5.43 15.65
CA THR A 471 13.72 3.97 15.65
C THR A 471 13.10 3.44 16.95
N PHE A 472 13.00 4.26 17.99
CA PHE A 472 12.38 3.88 19.26
C PHE A 472 10.91 4.33 19.36
N ILE A 473 10.37 4.93 18.31
CA ILE A 473 8.94 5.25 18.24
C ILE A 473 8.20 3.93 18.03
N SER A 474 7.22 3.64 18.89
CA SER A 474 6.35 2.47 18.81
C SER A 474 5.15 2.70 17.87
N GLY A 475 4.48 1.60 17.52
CA GLY A 475 3.27 1.58 16.70
C GLY A 475 3.51 1.74 15.20
N ASN A 476 2.42 1.84 14.44
CA ASN A 476 2.44 1.95 12.98
C ASN A 476 3.26 3.16 12.48
N ILE A 477 3.14 4.30 13.17
CA ILE A 477 3.94 5.51 12.88
C ILE A 477 5.43 5.25 13.16
N GLY A 478 5.75 4.46 14.17
CA GLY A 478 7.11 4.03 14.48
C GLY A 478 7.75 3.17 13.39
N LYS A 479 7.04 2.12 12.96
CA LYS A 479 7.43 1.26 11.82
C LYS A 479 7.67 2.10 10.56
N LEU A 480 6.78 3.05 10.31
CA LEU A 480 6.84 3.99 9.19
C LEU A 480 8.09 4.90 9.27
N LEU A 481 8.30 5.61 10.39
CA LEU A 481 9.43 6.54 10.57
C LEU A 481 10.79 5.84 10.74
N GLY A 482 10.80 4.59 11.19
CA GLY A 482 12.01 3.78 11.38
C GLY A 482 12.81 3.52 10.10
N ALA A 483 12.17 3.63 8.93
CA ALA A 483 12.84 3.52 7.63
C ALA A 483 13.86 4.65 7.38
N LEU A 484 13.59 5.86 7.89
CA LEU A 484 14.41 7.04 7.62
C LEU A 484 15.81 6.94 8.25
N PRO A 485 15.96 6.61 9.56
CA PRO A 485 17.27 6.39 10.17
C PRO A 485 18.09 5.28 9.49
N MET A 486 17.44 4.21 9.03
CA MET A 486 18.13 3.12 8.33
C MET A 486 18.77 3.59 7.02
N VAL A 487 18.05 4.39 6.23
CA VAL A 487 18.61 4.98 4.99
C VAL A 487 19.73 5.96 5.30
N VAL A 488 19.55 6.84 6.30
CA VAL A 488 20.59 7.78 6.73
C VAL A 488 21.86 7.04 7.16
N PHE A 489 21.71 5.96 7.94
CA PHE A 489 22.82 5.11 8.34
C PHE A 489 23.55 4.51 7.14
N CYS A 490 22.82 3.91 6.19
CA CYS A 490 23.40 3.33 4.98
C CYS A 490 24.16 4.40 4.17
N ALA A 491 23.54 5.56 3.95
CA ALA A 491 24.11 6.65 3.17
C ALA A 491 25.40 7.16 3.80
N LEU A 492 25.39 7.48 5.09
CA LEU A 492 26.55 8.04 5.77
C LEU A 492 27.67 6.99 5.96
N ALA A 493 27.33 5.72 6.20
CA ALA A 493 28.34 4.65 6.29
C ALA A 493 29.09 4.47 4.96
N ILE A 494 28.36 4.47 3.84
CA ILE A 494 28.95 4.41 2.51
C ILE A 494 29.71 5.71 2.18
N SER A 495 29.22 6.88 2.63
CA SER A 495 29.93 8.18 2.50
C SER A 495 31.32 8.16 3.11
N VAL A 496 31.45 7.65 4.35
CA VAL A 496 32.75 7.55 5.03
C VAL A 496 33.68 6.61 4.28
N LEU A 497 33.15 5.49 3.80
CA LEU A 497 33.93 4.54 3.01
C LEU A 497 34.42 5.18 1.70
N GLU A 498 33.54 5.88 0.97
CA GLU A 498 33.88 6.58 -0.27
C GLU A 498 34.92 7.68 -0.02
N SER A 499 34.64 8.61 0.91
CA SER A 499 35.46 9.79 1.16
C SER A 499 36.84 9.44 1.75
N MET A 500 36.96 8.34 2.50
CA MET A 500 38.24 7.93 3.11
C MET A 500 39.03 6.94 2.26
N LEU A 501 38.42 6.21 1.33
CA LEU A 501 39.09 5.15 0.56
C LEU A 501 39.17 5.48 -0.94
N ILE A 502 38.05 5.89 -1.54
CA ILE A 502 37.90 6.07 -2.99
C ILE A 502 38.40 7.47 -3.37
N LEU A 503 37.84 8.51 -2.75
CA LEU A 503 38.14 9.92 -3.06
C LEU A 503 39.64 10.26 -3.00
N PRO A 504 40.44 9.85 -1.99
CA PRO A 504 41.87 10.20 -1.95
C PRO A 504 42.64 9.68 -3.17
N SER A 505 42.25 8.51 -3.71
CA SER A 505 42.89 7.95 -4.91
C SER A 505 42.63 8.80 -6.16
N HIS A 506 41.40 9.31 -6.31
CA HIS A 506 41.01 10.19 -7.40
C HIS A 506 41.58 11.60 -7.25
N MET A 507 41.69 12.10 -6.02
CA MET A 507 42.33 13.36 -5.72
C MET A 507 43.80 13.39 -6.13
N VAL A 508 44.55 12.29 -6.00
CA VAL A 508 45.93 12.21 -6.52
C VAL A 508 45.96 12.48 -8.02
N HIS A 509 45.02 11.93 -8.78
CA HIS A 509 44.93 12.14 -10.23
C HIS A 509 44.48 13.56 -10.58
N ALA A 510 43.47 14.07 -9.86
CA ALA A 510 42.98 15.44 -10.03
C ALA A 510 44.11 16.47 -9.81
N LEU A 511 44.85 16.34 -8.71
CA LEU A 511 45.95 17.22 -8.34
C LEU A 511 47.13 17.11 -9.30
N ARG A 512 47.48 15.91 -9.79
CA ARG A 512 48.48 15.73 -10.86
C ARG A 512 48.05 16.44 -12.14
N GLY A 513 46.78 16.32 -12.53
CA GLY A 513 46.22 17.00 -13.69
C GLY A 513 46.27 18.53 -13.56
N MET A 514 46.09 19.08 -12.36
CA MET A 514 46.29 20.51 -12.10
C MET A 514 47.76 20.95 -12.28
N LEU A 515 48.72 20.13 -11.87
CA LEU A 515 50.15 20.42 -12.05
C LEU A 515 50.60 20.33 -13.51
N GLN A 516 49.95 19.48 -14.30
CA GLN A 516 50.28 19.22 -15.71
C GLN A 516 49.48 20.06 -16.72
N SER A 517 48.53 20.88 -16.26
CA SER A 517 47.66 21.69 -17.14
C SER A 517 48.49 22.66 -17.98
N ARG A 518 48.71 22.33 -19.26
CA ARG A 518 49.28 23.20 -20.29
C ARG A 518 48.15 23.84 -21.11
N GLY A 519 47.35 24.69 -20.47
CA GLY A 519 46.63 25.83 -21.07
C GLY A 519 45.77 25.67 -22.35
N GLY A 520 45.47 24.47 -22.85
CA GLY A 520 44.73 24.26 -24.10
C GLY A 520 43.35 23.63 -23.92
N GLY A 521 42.34 24.12 -24.67
CA GLY A 521 41.00 23.52 -24.77
C GLY A 521 40.04 23.86 -23.62
N ILE A 522 39.10 22.94 -23.33
CA ILE A 522 38.03 23.12 -22.33
C ILE A 522 38.58 23.35 -20.91
N PHE A 523 39.75 22.76 -20.59
CA PHE A 523 40.42 22.94 -19.30
C PHE A 523 41.02 24.35 -19.14
N GLY A 524 41.45 24.99 -20.22
CA GLY A 524 41.88 26.39 -20.17
C GLY A 524 40.73 27.37 -19.91
N VAL A 525 39.51 27.03 -20.34
CA VAL A 525 38.30 27.79 -19.98
C VAL A 525 37.99 27.62 -18.49
N ALA A 526 38.08 26.40 -17.98
CA ALA A 526 37.86 26.10 -16.56
C ALA A 526 38.87 26.81 -15.64
N ASP A 527 40.15 26.85 -16.03
CA ASP A 527 41.19 27.56 -15.27
C ASP A 527 40.93 29.09 -15.26
N ARG A 528 40.44 29.66 -16.36
CA ARG A 528 40.01 31.07 -16.41
C ARG A 528 38.79 31.34 -15.53
N PHE A 529 37.81 30.44 -15.53
CA PHE A 529 36.65 30.54 -14.65
C PHE A 529 37.05 30.48 -13.18
N ALA A 530 37.91 29.54 -12.79
CA ALA A 530 38.42 29.43 -11.43
C ALA A 530 39.13 30.73 -11.00
N ALA A 531 40.03 31.27 -11.84
CA ALA A 531 40.71 32.54 -11.55
C ALA A 531 39.75 33.73 -11.42
N TRP A 532 38.71 33.80 -12.26
CA TRP A 532 37.66 34.82 -12.16
C TRP A 532 36.87 34.69 -10.85
N ARG A 533 36.44 33.47 -10.53
CA ARG A 533 35.68 33.12 -9.33
C ARG A 533 36.47 33.44 -8.07
N ASP A 534 37.73 33.05 -8.02
CA ASP A 534 38.58 33.32 -6.86
C ASP A 534 38.70 34.83 -6.64
N ARG A 535 38.97 35.60 -7.71
CA ARG A 535 39.08 37.06 -7.66
C ARG A 535 37.78 37.79 -7.32
N ARG A 536 36.64 37.32 -7.81
CA ARG A 536 35.37 38.06 -7.73
C ARG A 536 34.44 37.57 -6.64
N ILE A 537 34.57 36.31 -6.23
CA ILE A 537 33.68 35.66 -5.25
C ILE A 537 34.48 35.30 -4.00
N VAL A 538 35.50 34.44 -4.11
CA VAL A 538 36.19 33.86 -2.94
C VAL A 538 36.97 34.91 -2.15
N PHE A 539 37.81 35.74 -2.78
CA PHE A 539 38.59 36.75 -2.08
C PHE A 539 37.72 37.81 -1.38
N PRO A 540 36.70 38.42 -2.04
CA PRO A 540 35.80 39.35 -1.35
C PRO A 540 35.01 38.69 -0.22
N ALA A 541 34.52 37.46 -0.42
CA ALA A 541 33.75 36.73 0.59
C ALA A 541 34.61 36.42 1.83
N THR A 542 35.84 35.95 1.64
CA THR A 542 36.78 35.66 2.74
C THR A 542 37.20 36.91 3.51
N GLU A 543 37.38 38.05 2.83
CA GLU A 543 37.64 39.35 3.46
C GLU A 543 36.44 39.86 4.28
N ILE A 544 35.22 39.73 3.75
CA ILE A 544 33.99 40.09 4.48
C ILE A 544 33.83 39.18 5.69
N TYR A 545 33.94 37.86 5.50
CA TYR A 545 33.86 36.87 6.56
C TYR A 545 34.90 37.15 7.66
N GLY A 546 36.16 37.41 7.29
CA GLY A 546 37.22 37.74 8.23
C GLY A 546 36.96 39.01 9.03
N ARG A 547 36.38 40.05 8.42
CA ARG A 547 35.97 41.28 9.11
C ARG A 547 34.83 41.03 10.10
N VAL A 548 33.82 40.25 9.70
CA VAL A 548 32.69 39.89 10.56
C VAL A 548 33.16 39.03 11.72
N ALA A 549 33.89 37.95 11.46
CA ALA A 549 34.42 37.05 12.47
C ALA A 549 35.28 37.80 13.50
N ARG A 550 36.16 38.69 13.05
CA ARG A 550 36.98 39.52 13.95
C ARG A 550 36.13 40.43 14.84
N ARG A 551 35.08 41.06 14.29
CA ARG A 551 34.12 41.85 15.07
C ARG A 551 33.34 40.99 16.07
N SER A 552 32.90 39.80 15.67
CA SER A 552 32.19 38.87 16.55
C SER A 552 33.05 38.43 17.74
N VAL A 553 34.35 38.18 17.53
CA VAL A 553 35.29 37.84 18.61
C VAL A 553 35.60 39.05 19.50
N GLN A 554 35.75 40.24 18.92
CA GLN A 554 35.97 41.49 19.67
C GLN A 554 34.77 41.82 20.57
N TYR A 555 33.55 41.68 20.04
CA TYR A 555 32.30 41.95 20.75
C TYR A 555 31.57 40.66 21.15
N ARG A 556 32.30 39.70 21.75
CA ARG A 556 31.81 38.35 22.04
C ARG A 556 30.48 38.30 22.82
N TRP A 557 30.28 39.22 23.75
CA TRP A 557 29.05 39.28 24.55
C TRP A 557 27.86 39.77 23.73
N ILE A 558 28.06 40.74 22.83
CA ILE A 558 27.01 41.20 21.92
C ILE A 558 26.63 40.07 20.97
N ALA A 559 27.62 39.37 20.41
CA ALA A 559 27.38 38.22 19.53
C ALA A 559 26.61 37.11 20.27
N ALA A 560 27.01 36.77 21.50
CA ALA A 560 26.31 35.79 22.33
C ALA A 560 24.88 36.25 22.69
N SER A 561 24.67 37.52 23.04
CA SER A 561 23.35 38.07 23.31
C SER A 561 22.45 38.05 22.09
N ILE A 562 22.97 38.35 20.89
CA ILE A 562 22.21 38.24 19.64
C ILE A 562 21.81 36.79 19.41
N ALA A 563 22.74 35.84 19.53
CA ALA A 563 22.44 34.41 19.35
C ALA A 563 21.38 33.93 20.34
N LEU A 564 21.52 34.28 21.63
CA LEU A 564 20.55 33.91 22.67
C LEU A 564 19.20 34.58 22.47
N SER A 565 19.17 35.83 22.00
CA SER A 565 17.94 36.56 21.70
C SER A 565 17.19 35.93 20.52
N LEU A 566 17.91 35.56 19.46
CA LEU A 566 17.33 34.85 18.31
C LEU A 566 16.76 33.49 18.74
N LEU A 567 17.49 32.76 19.59
CA LEU A 567 17.02 31.50 20.15
C LEU A 567 15.74 31.71 21.00
N ALA A 568 15.73 32.72 21.87
CA ALA A 568 14.58 33.07 22.69
C ALA A 568 13.38 33.52 21.85
N ILE A 569 13.59 34.27 20.76
CA ILE A 569 12.53 34.65 19.81
C ILE A 569 11.97 33.41 19.13
N SER A 570 12.83 32.47 18.70
CA SER A 570 12.39 31.23 18.06
C SER A 570 11.51 30.40 19.00
N PHE A 571 11.97 30.17 20.25
CA PHE A 571 11.15 29.48 21.26
C PHE A 571 9.88 30.27 21.62
N GLY A 572 9.97 31.60 21.70
CA GLY A 572 8.84 32.47 21.98
C GLY A 572 7.79 32.50 20.86
N MET A 573 8.18 32.30 19.60
CA MET A 573 7.24 32.16 18.48
C MET A 573 6.41 30.88 18.59
N TYR A 574 7.05 29.77 18.96
CA TYR A 574 6.37 28.50 19.20
C TYR A 574 5.48 28.57 20.46
N ALA A 575 6.06 28.95 21.61
CA ALA A 575 5.33 29.03 22.88
C ALA A 575 4.22 30.09 22.88
N GLY A 576 4.38 31.16 22.09
CA GLY A 576 3.38 32.21 21.90
C GLY A 576 2.27 31.86 20.90
N GLY A 577 2.24 30.64 20.35
CA GLY A 577 1.20 30.18 19.43
C GLY A 577 1.19 30.84 18.05
N ARG A 578 2.25 31.58 17.68
CA ARG A 578 2.37 32.17 16.33
C ARG A 578 2.71 31.12 15.27
N VAL A 579 3.39 30.06 15.69
CA VAL A 579 3.62 28.88 14.87
C VAL A 579 2.63 27.82 15.38
N PRO A 580 1.55 27.52 14.64
CA PRO A 580 0.60 26.49 15.05
C PRO A 580 1.29 25.12 15.03
N PHE A 581 0.97 24.29 16.03
CA PHE A 581 1.30 22.88 15.99
C PHE A 581 0.19 22.16 15.23
N VAL A 582 0.52 21.61 14.07
CA VAL A 582 -0.36 20.75 13.27
C VAL A 582 0.33 19.40 13.20
N PHE A 583 -0.27 18.37 13.81
CA PHE A 583 0.34 17.04 13.90
C PHE A 583 0.46 16.40 12.51
N LEU A 584 -0.62 16.45 11.74
CA LEU A 584 -0.68 16.14 10.31
C LEU A 584 -1.61 17.17 9.65
N PRO A 585 -1.22 17.81 8.53
CA PRO A 585 -2.17 18.58 7.74
C PRO A 585 -3.21 17.62 7.14
N THR A 586 -4.48 18.01 7.13
CA THR A 586 -5.50 17.31 6.33
C THR A 586 -5.10 17.50 4.86
N GLU A 587 -4.69 16.42 4.20
CA GLU A 587 -4.47 16.45 2.75
C GLU A 587 -5.84 16.47 2.06
N ASP A 588 -5.92 17.10 0.90
CA ASP A 588 -7.14 17.05 0.07
C ASP A 588 -7.27 15.62 -0.46
N SER A 589 -8.42 14.97 -0.24
CA SER A 589 -8.61 13.58 -0.67
C SER A 589 -9.11 13.50 -2.12
N GLU A 590 -8.67 12.47 -2.85
CA GLU A 590 -9.23 12.14 -4.16
C GLU A 590 -10.36 11.10 -4.08
N ASN A 591 -10.54 10.44 -2.95
CA ASN A 591 -11.54 9.40 -2.77
C ASN A 591 -12.48 9.79 -1.63
N VAL A 592 -13.77 9.90 -1.92
CA VAL A 592 -14.78 10.22 -0.92
C VAL A 592 -15.76 9.07 -0.82
N VAL A 593 -16.03 8.63 0.41
CA VAL A 593 -17.03 7.59 0.71
C VAL A 593 -18.21 8.21 1.44
N VAL A 594 -19.40 7.84 0.99
CA VAL A 594 -20.64 8.21 1.64
C VAL A 594 -21.33 6.95 2.11
N ASP A 595 -21.39 6.76 3.42
CA ASP A 595 -22.17 5.68 4.02
C ASP A 595 -23.58 6.20 4.29
N LEU A 596 -24.58 5.47 3.81
CA LEU A 596 -25.98 5.79 3.94
C LEU A 596 -26.71 4.62 4.61
N ARG A 597 -27.41 4.90 5.71
CA ARG A 597 -28.26 3.95 6.41
C ARG A 597 -29.69 4.50 6.49
N MET A 598 -30.61 3.74 5.92
CA MET A 598 -32.05 3.96 5.97
C MET A 598 -32.64 3.29 7.22
N PRO A 599 -33.84 3.69 7.67
CA PRO A 599 -34.54 3.00 8.74
C PRO A 599 -34.70 1.48 8.47
N PRO A 600 -34.66 0.63 9.51
CA PRO A 600 -34.81 -0.81 9.37
C PRO A 600 -36.12 -1.21 8.64
N GLY A 601 -36.02 -2.18 7.72
CA GLY A 601 -37.15 -2.67 6.93
C GLY A 601 -37.44 -1.86 5.65
N THR A 602 -36.56 -0.92 5.28
CA THR A 602 -36.64 -0.21 3.99
C THR A 602 -36.32 -1.16 2.84
N GLU A 603 -37.18 -1.20 1.81
CA GLU A 603 -36.94 -2.01 0.61
C GLU A 603 -35.72 -1.49 -0.20
N LEU A 604 -34.98 -2.41 -0.83
CA LEU A 604 -33.79 -2.12 -1.62
C LEU A 604 -34.03 -1.01 -2.68
N ALA A 605 -35.19 -1.05 -3.35
CA ALA A 605 -35.56 -0.08 -4.37
C ALA A 605 -35.67 1.36 -3.83
N GLU A 606 -36.08 1.52 -2.57
CA GLU A 606 -36.21 2.83 -1.93
C GLU A 606 -34.86 3.36 -1.47
N THR A 607 -34.02 2.51 -0.85
CA THR A 607 -32.62 2.83 -0.56
C THR A 607 -31.89 3.28 -1.81
N ARG A 608 -32.09 2.55 -2.91
CA ARG A 608 -31.54 2.88 -4.24
C ARG A 608 -32.02 4.22 -4.76
N ARG A 609 -33.29 4.57 -4.60
CA ARG A 609 -33.85 5.86 -5.04
C ARG A 609 -33.14 7.02 -4.37
N VAL A 610 -32.86 6.91 -3.08
CA VAL A 610 -32.16 7.94 -2.30
C VAL A 610 -30.67 7.99 -2.67
N ALA A 611 -30.00 6.84 -2.73
CA ALA A 611 -28.59 6.77 -3.05
C ALA A 611 -28.30 7.27 -4.49
N SER A 612 -29.13 6.89 -5.47
CA SER A 612 -29.03 7.37 -6.85
C SER A 612 -29.22 8.89 -6.97
N ARG A 613 -29.99 9.52 -6.07
CA ARG A 613 -30.12 10.99 -6.02
C ARG A 613 -28.82 11.65 -5.60
N ILE A 614 -28.09 11.06 -4.65
CA ILE A 614 -26.77 11.54 -4.22
C ILE A 614 -25.73 11.31 -5.32
N GLU A 615 -25.71 10.12 -5.92
CA GLU A 615 -24.83 9.79 -7.05
C GLU A 615 -25.04 10.74 -8.24
N ALA A 616 -26.29 11.02 -8.62
CA ALA A 616 -26.60 11.99 -9.68
C ALA A 616 -26.19 13.43 -9.32
N ALA A 617 -26.21 13.80 -8.04
CA ALA A 617 -25.71 15.10 -7.58
C ALA A 617 -24.17 15.19 -7.66
N ALA A 618 -23.48 14.07 -7.41
CA ALA A 618 -22.03 13.92 -7.53
C ALA A 618 -21.57 13.98 -8.99
N ARG A 619 -22.14 13.14 -9.88
CA ARG A 619 -21.85 13.14 -11.33
C ARG A 619 -22.03 14.47 -12.03
N ALA A 620 -22.83 15.36 -11.43
CA ALA A 620 -23.09 16.67 -11.96
C ALA A 620 -22.10 17.75 -11.49
N GLN A 621 -21.06 17.37 -10.74
CA GLN A 621 -19.85 18.16 -10.51
C GLN A 621 -18.81 17.79 -11.58
N SER A 622 -18.05 18.76 -12.07
CA SER A 622 -17.02 18.53 -13.09
C SER A 622 -15.76 17.84 -12.56
N GLU A 623 -15.57 17.88 -11.26
CA GLU A 623 -14.39 17.38 -10.54
C GLU A 623 -14.57 15.94 -10.05
N VAL A 624 -15.70 15.30 -10.35
CA VAL A 624 -15.96 13.88 -10.04
C VAL A 624 -15.72 13.11 -11.34
N ASP A 625 -14.65 12.32 -11.38
CA ASP A 625 -14.27 11.51 -12.55
C ASP A 625 -15.14 10.24 -12.63
N PHE A 626 -15.37 9.56 -11.50
CA PHE A 626 -16.21 8.37 -11.41
C PHE A 626 -17.06 8.32 -10.15
N THR A 627 -18.19 7.63 -10.26
CA THR A 627 -19.11 7.32 -9.17
C THR A 627 -19.42 5.82 -9.17
N SER A 628 -19.28 5.20 -7.99
CA SER A 628 -19.70 3.83 -7.74
C SER A 628 -20.69 3.81 -6.57
N LEU A 629 -21.69 2.95 -6.64
CA LEU A 629 -22.75 2.80 -5.66
C LEU A 629 -22.96 1.31 -5.38
N ALA A 630 -22.66 0.90 -4.16
CA ALA A 630 -23.02 -0.41 -3.62
C ALA A 630 -24.25 -0.28 -2.73
N ILE A 631 -25.21 -1.19 -2.89
CA ILE A 631 -26.44 -1.26 -2.10
C ILE A 631 -26.54 -2.67 -1.55
N GLY A 632 -26.92 -2.81 -0.28
CA GLY A 632 -26.96 -4.12 0.35
C GLY A 632 -25.67 -4.53 1.03
N SER A 633 -24.55 -3.87 0.70
CA SER A 633 -23.24 -4.09 1.31
C SER A 633 -22.56 -2.75 1.57
N SER A 634 -21.64 -2.76 2.51
CA SER A 634 -20.72 -1.64 2.74
C SER A 634 -19.41 -2.20 3.26
N PHE A 635 -18.30 -1.53 2.99
CA PHE A 635 -17.00 -1.93 3.49
C PHE A 635 -16.49 -0.90 4.49
N ASP A 636 -15.87 -1.36 5.57
CA ASP A 636 -15.09 -0.47 6.42
C ASP A 636 -13.77 -0.13 5.71
N VAL A 637 -13.70 1.11 5.24
CA VAL A 637 -12.53 1.66 4.55
C VAL A 637 -11.23 1.54 5.36
N ASN A 638 -11.29 1.55 6.69
CA ASN A 638 -10.09 1.49 7.54
C ASN A 638 -9.56 0.06 7.72
N THR A 639 -10.47 -0.92 7.81
CA THR A 639 -10.12 -2.32 8.07
C THR A 639 -10.17 -3.18 6.81
N GLY A 640 -10.75 -2.68 5.72
CA GLY A 640 -11.00 -3.44 4.49
C GLY A 640 -12.04 -4.55 4.67
N LEU A 641 -12.71 -4.62 5.83
CA LEU A 641 -13.67 -5.66 6.14
C LEU A 641 -15.04 -5.30 5.56
N GLU A 642 -15.69 -6.30 4.96
CA GLU A 642 -17.08 -6.17 4.53
C GLU A 642 -18.00 -6.15 5.76
N ASN A 643 -18.81 -5.11 5.86
CA ASN A 643 -19.86 -5.05 6.86
C ASN A 643 -21.01 -5.95 6.42
N PRO A 644 -21.68 -6.58 7.39
CA PRO A 644 -22.86 -7.41 7.14
C PRO A 644 -23.94 -6.66 6.36
N GLY A 645 -24.46 -7.35 5.34
CA GLY A 645 -25.34 -6.75 4.35
C GLY A 645 -26.77 -6.50 4.84
N SER A 646 -27.42 -5.47 4.29
CA SER A 646 -28.83 -5.14 4.56
C SER A 646 -29.42 -4.29 3.44
N SER A 647 -30.69 -4.50 3.07
CA SER A 647 -31.41 -3.64 2.10
C SER A 647 -31.47 -2.17 2.50
N ALA A 648 -31.30 -1.86 3.79
CA ALA A 648 -31.34 -0.52 4.32
C ALA A 648 -29.98 0.21 4.25
N ILE A 649 -28.90 -0.42 3.79
CA ILE A 649 -27.57 0.22 3.68
C ILE A 649 -27.17 0.44 2.23
N ALA A 650 -26.49 1.55 1.99
CA ALA A 650 -25.80 1.84 0.74
C ALA A 650 -24.48 2.56 1.01
N GLN A 651 -23.49 2.31 0.18
CA GLN A 651 -22.19 2.97 0.20
C GLN A 651 -21.89 3.55 -1.18
N ILE A 652 -21.54 4.82 -1.22
CA ILE A 652 -21.26 5.55 -2.46
C ILE A 652 -19.81 5.99 -2.46
N PHE A 653 -19.10 5.67 -3.52
CA PHE A 653 -17.71 6.08 -3.75
C PHE A 653 -17.67 7.15 -4.83
N PHE A 654 -17.04 8.28 -4.52
CA PHE A 654 -16.71 9.32 -5.49
C PHE A 654 -15.21 9.32 -5.70
N GLU A 655 -14.78 9.09 -6.94
CA GLU A 655 -13.41 9.31 -7.38
C GLU A 655 -13.35 10.72 -7.95
N LEU A 656 -12.67 11.61 -7.23
CA LEU A 656 -12.45 12.99 -7.64
C LEU A 656 -11.26 13.06 -8.59
N SER A 657 -11.27 14.03 -9.50
CA SER A 657 -10.13 14.30 -10.36
C SER A 657 -8.87 14.54 -9.50
N PRO A 658 -7.66 14.27 -10.03
CA PRO A 658 -6.43 14.48 -9.30
C PRO A 658 -6.28 15.87 -8.68
N ILE A 659 -5.70 15.96 -7.48
CA ILE A 659 -5.54 17.24 -6.75
C ILE A 659 -4.84 18.29 -7.62
N GLU A 660 -3.86 17.88 -8.45
CA GLU A 660 -3.13 18.81 -9.32
C GLU A 660 -3.97 19.42 -10.46
N ARG A 661 -5.15 18.85 -10.73
CA ARG A 661 -6.10 19.30 -11.76
C ARG A 661 -7.33 20.00 -11.17
N ARG A 662 -7.49 19.99 -9.84
CA ARG A 662 -8.63 20.58 -9.13
C ARG A 662 -8.28 21.96 -8.57
N ASP A 663 -9.21 22.90 -8.70
CA ASP A 663 -9.13 24.21 -8.07
C ASP A 663 -9.84 24.24 -6.69
N ARG A 664 -10.71 23.25 -6.42
CA ARG A 664 -11.53 23.14 -5.21
C ARG A 664 -11.12 21.93 -4.39
N ALA A 665 -11.08 22.11 -3.07
CA ALA A 665 -10.83 21.02 -2.13
C ALA A 665 -12.00 20.03 -2.10
N SER A 666 -11.71 18.77 -1.73
CA SER A 666 -12.66 17.68 -1.47
C SER A 666 -13.86 18.14 -0.64
N SER A 667 -13.61 18.77 0.51
CA SER A 667 -14.63 19.33 1.40
C SER A 667 -15.59 20.31 0.71
N GLU A 668 -15.10 21.19 -0.15
CA GLU A 668 -15.94 22.13 -0.91
C GLU A 668 -16.78 21.41 -1.98
N ILE A 669 -16.28 20.30 -2.52
CA ILE A 669 -16.99 19.45 -3.48
C ILE A 669 -18.09 18.68 -2.74
N ILE A 670 -17.79 18.07 -1.60
CA ILE A 670 -18.75 17.40 -0.71
C ILE A 670 -19.90 18.34 -0.35
N ASP A 671 -19.59 19.58 0.07
CA ASP A 671 -20.61 20.58 0.39
C ASP A 671 -21.46 20.99 -0.82
N ALA A 672 -20.92 20.96 -2.03
CA ALA A 672 -21.68 21.20 -3.25
C ALA A 672 -22.59 20.02 -3.62
N ILE A 673 -22.10 18.78 -3.44
CA ILE A 673 -22.89 17.55 -3.64
C ILE A 673 -24.04 17.53 -2.64
N ARG A 674 -23.75 17.76 -1.35
CA ARG A 674 -24.76 17.81 -0.28
C ARG A 674 -25.86 18.83 -0.55
N ARG A 675 -25.49 20.04 -0.99
CA ARG A 675 -26.47 21.09 -1.36
C ARG A 675 -27.33 20.70 -2.56
N LYS A 676 -26.77 19.96 -3.52
CA LYS A 676 -27.46 19.54 -4.75
C LYS A 676 -28.33 18.30 -4.54
N ALA A 677 -27.93 17.37 -3.68
CA ALA A 677 -28.70 16.20 -3.29
C ALA A 677 -30.03 16.56 -2.61
N GLY A 678 -30.10 17.74 -1.98
CA GLY A 678 -31.32 18.29 -1.41
C GLY A 678 -31.60 17.80 0.02
N ASP A 679 -32.88 17.67 0.35
CA ASP A 679 -33.31 17.19 1.67
C ASP A 679 -33.09 15.68 1.80
N LEU A 680 -32.35 15.27 2.84
CA LEU A 680 -31.99 13.89 3.16
C LEU A 680 -32.60 13.45 4.51
N SER A 681 -33.68 14.11 4.97
CA SER A 681 -34.35 13.80 6.25
C SER A 681 -34.93 12.37 6.33
N GLU A 682 -35.06 11.69 5.19
CA GLU A 682 -35.49 10.29 5.07
C GLU A 682 -34.39 9.27 5.43
N VAL A 683 -33.14 9.72 5.52
CA VAL A 683 -31.98 8.90 5.89
C VAL A 683 -31.80 8.96 7.40
N GLU A 684 -31.65 7.80 8.04
CA GLU A 684 -31.43 7.72 9.49
C GLU A 684 -30.01 8.18 9.85
N GLN A 685 -29.02 7.70 9.11
CA GLN A 685 -27.62 8.07 9.29
C GLN A 685 -26.93 8.25 7.93
N ILE A 686 -26.22 9.37 7.78
CA ILE A 686 -25.37 9.61 6.63
C ILE A 686 -23.99 10.09 7.09
N SER A 687 -22.94 9.43 6.61
CA SER A 687 -21.55 9.77 6.90
C SER A 687 -20.84 10.13 5.60
N TRP A 688 -20.06 11.20 5.62
CA TRP A 688 -19.22 11.62 4.51
C TRP A 688 -17.77 11.52 4.98
N ARG A 689 -16.98 10.64 4.37
CA ARG A 689 -15.61 10.36 4.77
C ARG A 689 -14.68 10.62 3.59
N GLU A 690 -13.64 11.39 3.84
CA GLU A 690 -12.51 11.55 2.92
C GLU A 690 -11.52 10.41 3.20
N ILE A 691 -11.13 9.66 2.17
CA ILE A 691 -10.15 8.58 2.34
C ILE A 691 -8.76 9.17 2.16
N ASP A 692 -8.07 9.40 3.26
CA ASP A 692 -6.67 9.79 3.25
C ASP A 692 -5.83 8.53 3.42
N GLY A 693 -4.87 8.29 2.51
CA GLY A 693 -4.02 7.10 2.53
C GLY A 693 -3.06 6.99 3.73
N GLY A 694 -3.17 7.86 4.74
CA GLY A 694 -2.36 7.83 5.96
C GLY A 694 -3.07 7.10 7.12
N PRO A 695 -2.37 6.84 8.24
CA PRO A 695 -2.95 6.23 9.44
C PRO A 695 -3.93 7.15 10.20
N GLY A 696 -4.57 8.11 9.52
CA GLY A 696 -5.46 9.11 10.09
C GLY A 696 -6.92 8.67 10.03
N GLY A 697 -7.51 8.34 11.18
CA GLY A 697 -8.96 8.39 11.35
C GLY A 697 -9.40 9.83 11.68
N SER A 698 -10.65 9.98 12.13
CA SER A 698 -11.16 11.27 12.63
C SER A 698 -10.20 11.93 13.63
N ASP A 699 -10.01 13.25 13.54
CA ASP A 699 -9.13 14.03 14.43
C ASP A 699 -9.35 13.72 15.92
N ILE A 700 -10.61 13.44 16.28
CA ILE A 700 -11.03 13.02 17.62
C ILE A 700 -12.11 11.95 17.46
N THR A 701 -11.90 10.79 18.08
CA THR A 701 -12.91 9.74 18.25
C THR A 701 -13.25 9.61 19.72
N PHE A 702 -14.53 9.63 20.05
CA PHE A 702 -15.02 9.31 21.39
C PHE A 702 -15.63 7.91 21.36
N GLU A 703 -15.17 7.05 22.27
CA GLU A 703 -15.70 5.71 22.46
C GLU A 703 -16.47 5.70 23.79
N ILE A 704 -17.77 5.41 23.73
CA ILE A 704 -18.65 5.34 24.91
C ILE A 704 -18.92 3.87 25.18
N SER A 705 -18.59 3.42 26.40
CA SER A 705 -18.80 2.04 26.84
C SER A 705 -19.84 1.99 27.97
N GLY A 706 -20.75 1.02 27.93
CA GLY A 706 -21.75 0.78 28.98
C GLY A 706 -22.32 -0.63 28.90
N GLU A 707 -23.12 -1.02 29.90
CA GLU A 707 -23.82 -2.32 29.93
C GLU A 707 -25.23 -2.25 29.32
N ASP A 708 -25.75 -1.05 29.04
CA ASP A 708 -27.11 -0.80 28.53
C ASP A 708 -27.06 -0.03 27.22
N ASP A 709 -27.40 -0.72 26.13
CA ASP A 709 -27.40 -0.18 24.75
C ASP A 709 -28.26 1.08 24.63
N ILE A 710 -29.41 1.13 25.33
CA ILE A 710 -30.32 2.29 25.26
C ILE A 710 -29.66 3.52 25.87
N ALA A 711 -28.89 3.33 26.95
CA ALA A 711 -28.16 4.42 27.60
C ALA A 711 -26.97 4.89 26.77
N ILE A 712 -26.30 3.98 26.05
CA ILE A 712 -25.21 4.29 25.11
C ILE A 712 -25.77 5.09 23.93
N ASP A 713 -26.83 4.61 23.28
CA ASP A 713 -27.46 5.29 22.13
C ASP A 713 -27.93 6.70 22.50
N ALA A 714 -28.54 6.85 23.69
CA ALA A 714 -28.96 8.16 24.18
C ALA A 714 -27.80 9.13 24.48
N ALA A 715 -26.57 8.62 24.68
CA ALA A 715 -25.38 9.43 24.93
C ALA A 715 -24.61 9.82 23.66
N VAL A 716 -24.89 9.16 22.53
CA VAL A 716 -24.25 9.39 21.22
C VAL A 716 -24.95 10.50 20.42
N VAL A 717 -26.22 10.81 20.73
CA VAL A 717 -27.02 11.92 20.14
C VAL A 717 -26.65 13.27 20.76
#